data_AF-A0A195EA99-F1
#
_entry.id   AF-A0A195EA99-F1
#
_cell.length_a   1.000
_cell.length_b   1.000
_cell.length_c   1.000
_cell.angle_alpha   90.00
_cell.angle_beta   90.00
_cell.angle_gamma   90.00
#
_symmetry.space_group_name_H-M   'P 1'
#
loop_
_entity.id
_entity.type
_entity.pdbx_description
1 polymer ?
#
loop_
_entity_poly.entity_id
_entity_poly.type
_entity_poly.pdbx_seq_one_letter_code
_entity_poly.pdbx_strand_id
1 'polypeptide(L)'
;MDRFHLLQEDLFAFEILGGYLYTHADLGSGSVKVKSSKTRVDDGTWHDVVLRRVEREIRVTVDSNIVEFRTPGDSTQLDLDGLLYIGGVGAPFAPLTVPPVLWTGALRQGYVGCMRDLVINGNPIDIAGYAQQQDSGAVRPACHMQASHCSSNPCMHRSVCLEGWNRFHCDCTNTSFTGPTCGKDASTLHLNGTQQMTALMPEDSRTQAEEIVVRFKTTRPRGLLLATSFENSADRLQIYLDEGKAHMLIHVGDREKLLTTGQGLNDDLWHTLKFSRRFNLLKFQIDDDTAIRAEAQLGKQGILEFRTLHVGGYLHAGEDIPHFVGQLQQIWFNGYPYLEIARSAGSHQTSHQGVAPIIRVTGKFGKRNHPVHHPVTFTSKHTFVGLPVLKAYLETNIYFQFKTREANGLILYNAGREHDFIAVELVNGHVHYVFDLGDGAVRVRDTSKSKLNDGKWHAVSIGRPAAKRHTLSVDDHVTAVNSQGSNENLDLDGILYIGGVEKAQYGQLPKQILSRHGFEGCLASLDLSGESTDLITDAVVPSSLVTSGCDIYTNIHPGKKCTHDLCANHGTCVQQWNSYTCDCDMTSFTGPTCNDDVEGNVFAVYNMGTNDHPIGEVGVKVNDNQYHVVRFTRTGPNSTLQVDDYNLQSNHPSGK
;
A
#
# COMPACT_ATOMS: atom_id res chain seq x y z
N MET A 1 -24.74 -25.41 -32.62
CA MET A 1 -23.48 -26.17 -32.62
C MET A 1 -22.39 -25.12 -32.79
N ASP A 2 -21.62 -24.73 -31.79
CA ASP A 2 -21.27 -25.42 -30.54
C ASP A 2 -21.20 -24.51 -29.32
N ARG A 3 -21.26 -25.21 -28.18
CA ARG A 3 -21.51 -24.74 -26.82
C ARG A 3 -20.45 -23.74 -26.35
N PHE A 4 -20.93 -22.66 -25.74
CA PHE A 4 -20.27 -22.05 -24.59
C PHE A 4 -20.12 -23.12 -23.48
N HIS A 5 -19.07 -23.92 -23.54
CA HIS A 5 -18.43 -24.38 -22.32
C HIS A 5 -17.62 -23.18 -21.83
N LEU A 6 -18.11 -22.53 -20.78
CA LEU A 6 -17.23 -21.83 -19.84
C LEU A 6 -16.12 -22.84 -19.52
N LEU A 7 -14.93 -22.63 -20.08
CA LEU A 7 -13.75 -23.41 -19.71
C LEU A 7 -13.60 -23.24 -18.20
N GLN A 8 -13.87 -24.32 -17.47
CA GLN A 8 -13.54 -24.41 -16.07
C GLN A 8 -12.02 -24.45 -16.04
N GLU A 9 -11.39 -23.35 -15.63
CA GLU A 9 -9.95 -23.21 -15.70
C GLU A 9 -9.27 -24.18 -14.74
N ASP A 10 -8.36 -24.97 -15.30
CA ASP A 10 -7.43 -25.80 -14.57
C ASP A 10 -6.61 -24.92 -13.63
N LEU A 11 -6.49 -25.34 -12.37
CA LEU A 11 -5.75 -24.58 -11.37
C LEU A 11 -5.11 -25.50 -10.36
N PHE A 12 -3.99 -25.05 -9.80
CA PHE A 12 -3.53 -25.49 -8.50
C PHE A 12 -3.05 -24.30 -7.69
N ALA A 13 -3.23 -24.33 -6.37
CA ALA A 13 -2.75 -23.25 -5.51
C ALA A 13 -2.56 -23.72 -4.08
N PHE A 14 -1.72 -22.98 -3.36
CA PHE A 14 -1.60 -23.02 -1.92
C PHE A 14 -2.10 -21.71 -1.33
N GLU A 15 -2.87 -21.77 -0.25
CA GLU A 15 -3.21 -20.60 0.56
C GLU A 15 -3.15 -20.92 2.06
N ILE A 16 -2.84 -19.92 2.88
CA ILE A 16 -2.87 -20.04 4.34
C ILE A 16 -4.18 -19.41 4.83
N LEU A 17 -5.00 -20.20 5.52
CA LEU A 17 -6.28 -19.75 6.09
C LEU A 17 -6.36 -20.12 7.57
N GLY A 18 -6.58 -19.12 8.42
CA GLY A 18 -6.65 -19.32 9.87
C GLY A 18 -5.38 -19.97 10.45
N GLY A 19 -4.24 -19.72 9.81
CA GLY A 19 -2.94 -20.30 10.15
C GLY A 19 -2.67 -21.68 9.58
N TYR A 20 -3.59 -22.32 8.85
CA TYR A 20 -3.38 -23.65 8.26
C TYR A 20 -3.14 -23.56 6.75
N LEU A 21 -2.30 -24.45 6.21
CA LEU A 21 -2.08 -24.58 4.77
C LEU A 21 -3.24 -25.32 4.12
N TYR A 22 -3.77 -24.77 3.03
CA TYR A 22 -4.77 -25.39 2.16
C TYR A 22 -4.19 -25.59 0.76
N THR A 23 -4.53 -26.71 0.14
CA THR A 23 -4.22 -27.01 -1.25
C THR A 23 -5.50 -27.03 -2.06
N HIS A 24 -5.44 -26.40 -3.22
CA HIS A 24 -6.52 -26.32 -4.20
C HIS A 24 -6.09 -26.97 -5.49
N ALA A 25 -7.01 -27.69 -6.12
CA ALA A 25 -6.81 -28.23 -7.45
C ALA A 25 -8.14 -28.32 -8.21
N ASP A 26 -8.12 -27.97 -9.49
CA ASP A 26 -9.15 -28.27 -10.48
C ASP A 26 -8.46 -28.72 -11.77
N LEU A 27 -8.95 -29.82 -12.34
CA LEU A 27 -8.45 -30.40 -13.59
C LEU A 27 -9.45 -30.19 -14.74
N GLY A 28 -10.38 -29.24 -14.58
CA GLY A 28 -11.41 -28.92 -15.56
C GLY A 28 -12.71 -29.71 -15.37
N SER A 29 -12.80 -30.53 -14.32
CA SER A 29 -14.00 -31.32 -13.99
C SER A 29 -14.46 -31.20 -12.53
N GLY A 30 -14.00 -30.18 -11.82
CA GLY A 30 -14.42 -29.88 -10.46
C GLY A 30 -13.26 -29.52 -9.55
N SER A 31 -13.43 -28.44 -8.79
CA SER A 31 -12.43 -27.98 -7.83
C SER A 31 -12.51 -28.76 -6.51
N VAL A 32 -11.36 -28.99 -5.89
CA VAL A 32 -11.25 -29.48 -4.51
C VAL A 32 -10.36 -28.55 -3.69
N LYS A 33 -10.74 -28.33 -2.42
CA LYS A 33 -9.99 -27.55 -1.44
C LYS A 33 -9.77 -28.40 -0.20
N VAL A 34 -8.51 -28.68 0.15
CA VAL A 34 -8.15 -29.58 1.24
C VAL A 34 -7.20 -28.91 2.21
N LYS A 35 -7.55 -28.93 3.50
CA LYS A 35 -6.63 -28.56 4.58
C LYS A 35 -5.46 -29.54 4.57
N SER A 36 -4.29 -29.06 4.20
CA SER A 36 -3.10 -29.87 3.92
C SER A 36 -2.10 -29.88 5.08
N SER A 37 -2.19 -28.94 6.02
CA SER A 37 -1.44 -28.99 7.28
C SER A 37 -2.30 -29.49 8.44
N LYS A 38 -1.69 -30.27 9.36
CA LYS A 38 -2.36 -30.71 10.60
C LYS A 38 -2.31 -29.62 11.67
N THR A 39 -1.16 -28.96 11.79
CA THR A 39 -0.88 -27.85 12.69
C THR A 39 -0.94 -26.53 11.95
N ARG A 40 -0.97 -25.44 12.72
CA ARG A 40 -0.76 -24.10 12.17
C ARG A 40 0.66 -24.00 11.63
N VAL A 41 0.84 -23.23 10.56
CA VAL A 41 2.10 -22.97 9.84
C VAL A 41 2.47 -21.49 9.87
N ASP A 42 1.70 -20.67 10.58
CA ASP A 42 1.95 -19.24 10.80
C ASP A 42 2.68 -18.99 12.13
N ASP A 43 3.60 -19.89 12.50
CA ASP A 43 4.31 -19.87 13.78
C ASP A 43 5.70 -19.20 13.72
N GLY A 44 6.08 -18.70 12.55
CA GLY A 44 7.36 -18.04 12.30
C GLY A 44 8.54 -18.99 12.10
N THR A 45 8.29 -20.29 11.96
CA THR A 45 9.31 -21.29 11.65
C THR A 45 9.28 -21.73 10.19
N TRP A 46 10.37 -22.34 9.73
CA TRP A 46 10.44 -22.90 8.37
C TRP A 46 9.60 -24.19 8.29
N HIS A 47 8.74 -24.27 7.28
CA HIS A 47 7.94 -25.46 6.96
C HIS A 47 8.28 -26.00 5.58
N ASP A 48 8.43 -27.31 5.47
CA ASP A 48 8.70 -28.00 4.20
C ASP A 48 7.38 -28.44 3.56
N VAL A 49 7.12 -27.99 2.33
CA VAL A 49 5.88 -28.32 1.60
C VAL A 49 6.21 -29.01 0.27
N VAL A 50 5.70 -30.23 0.09
CA VAL A 50 5.89 -31.02 -1.13
C VAL A 50 4.55 -31.48 -1.67
N LEU A 51 4.22 -31.09 -2.90
CA LEU A 51 3.08 -31.62 -3.64
C LEU A 51 3.55 -32.56 -4.75
N ARG A 52 2.93 -33.74 -4.80
CA ARG A 52 3.08 -34.70 -5.89
C ARG A 52 1.71 -35.03 -6.44
N ARG A 53 1.57 -34.95 -7.76
CA ARG A 53 0.35 -35.34 -8.47
C ARG A 53 0.67 -36.49 -9.42
N VAL A 54 -0.17 -37.50 -9.41
CA VAL A 54 -0.20 -38.56 -10.42
C VAL A 54 -1.64 -38.66 -10.93
N GLU A 55 -1.87 -38.27 -12.18
CA GLU A 55 -3.22 -38.13 -12.75
C GLU A 55 -4.12 -37.26 -11.87
N ARG A 56 -5.09 -37.87 -11.18
CA ARG A 56 -6.06 -37.22 -10.29
C ARG A 56 -5.70 -37.33 -8.82
N GLU A 57 -4.73 -38.17 -8.47
CA GLU A 57 -4.29 -38.36 -7.09
C GLU A 57 -3.26 -37.30 -6.75
N ILE A 58 -3.53 -36.56 -5.68
CA ILE A 58 -2.66 -35.51 -5.17
C ILE A 58 -2.26 -35.88 -3.76
N ARG A 59 -0.94 -35.89 -3.53
CA ARG A 59 -0.31 -36.09 -2.23
C ARG A 59 0.42 -34.82 -1.84
N VAL A 60 0.04 -34.24 -0.72
CA VAL A 60 0.70 -33.07 -0.13
C VAL A 60 1.36 -33.49 1.17
N THR A 61 2.64 -33.18 1.31
CA THR A 61 3.41 -33.41 2.54
C THR A 61 3.78 -32.06 3.13
N VAL A 62 3.43 -31.83 4.40
CA VAL A 62 3.80 -30.63 5.17
C VAL A 62 4.61 -31.08 6.39
N ASP A 63 5.89 -30.75 6.40
CA ASP A 63 6.98 -31.17 7.32
C ASP A 63 7.21 -32.68 7.36
N SER A 64 6.20 -33.44 7.76
CA SER A 64 6.17 -34.91 7.76
C SER A 64 4.76 -35.48 7.68
N ASN A 65 3.74 -34.63 7.76
CA ASN A 65 2.35 -35.03 7.69
C ASN A 65 1.92 -35.12 6.24
N ILE A 66 1.30 -36.23 5.87
CA ILE A 66 0.85 -36.50 4.51
C ILE A 66 -0.68 -36.39 4.46
N VAL A 67 -1.18 -35.66 3.47
CA VAL A 67 -2.59 -35.60 3.11
C VAL A 67 -2.74 -36.01 1.65
N GLU A 68 -3.55 -37.03 1.41
CA GLU A 68 -3.84 -37.54 0.06
C GLU A 68 -5.31 -37.30 -0.27
N PHE A 69 -5.58 -36.85 -1.50
CA PHE A 69 -6.92 -36.63 -1.99
C PHE A 69 -6.99 -36.79 -3.51
N ARG A 70 -8.21 -36.89 -4.04
CA ARG A 70 -8.47 -37.07 -5.47
C ARG A 70 -9.35 -35.94 -5.99
N THR A 71 -9.00 -35.38 -7.15
CA THR A 71 -9.82 -34.36 -7.81
C THR A 71 -11.14 -34.95 -8.35
N PRO A 72 -12.27 -34.24 -8.27
CA PRO A 72 -13.56 -34.67 -8.82
C PRO A 72 -13.59 -34.84 -10.35
N GLY A 73 -14.64 -35.51 -10.84
CA GLY A 73 -14.91 -35.65 -12.28
C GLY A 73 -14.12 -36.76 -12.97
N ASP A 74 -13.66 -36.54 -14.20
CA ASP A 74 -12.94 -37.54 -15.02
C ASP A 74 -11.64 -37.02 -15.63
N SER A 75 -11.41 -35.70 -15.60
CA SER A 75 -10.20 -35.11 -16.15
C SER A 75 -8.97 -35.46 -15.33
N THR A 76 -7.86 -35.78 -16.02
CA THR A 76 -6.58 -36.18 -15.42
C THR A 76 -5.43 -35.22 -15.76
N GLN A 77 -5.61 -34.38 -16.77
CA GLN A 77 -4.65 -33.38 -17.22
C GLN A 77 -4.81 -32.11 -16.38
N LEU A 78 -3.71 -31.38 -16.21
CA LEU A 78 -3.68 -30.05 -15.60
C LEU A 78 -2.99 -29.18 -16.62
N ASP A 79 -3.77 -28.41 -17.36
CA ASP A 79 -3.31 -27.56 -18.44
C ASP A 79 -3.16 -26.12 -17.93
N LEU A 80 -1.92 -25.67 -17.76
CA LEU A 80 -1.59 -24.37 -17.18
C LEU A 80 -0.94 -23.49 -18.23
N ASP A 81 -1.75 -22.82 -19.05
CA ASP A 81 -1.28 -21.89 -20.09
C ASP A 81 -0.89 -20.49 -19.56
N GLY A 82 -1.13 -20.23 -18.26
CA GLY A 82 -0.94 -18.93 -17.61
C GLY A 82 0.37 -18.74 -16.84
N LEU A 83 0.51 -17.57 -16.20
CA LEU A 83 1.64 -17.26 -15.32
C LEU A 83 1.54 -18.02 -13.99
N LEU A 84 2.69 -18.41 -13.44
CA LEU A 84 2.81 -18.90 -12.07
C LEU A 84 2.98 -17.71 -11.12
N TYR A 85 2.08 -17.57 -10.15
CA TYR A 85 2.13 -16.52 -9.14
C TYR A 85 2.68 -17.04 -7.82
N ILE A 86 3.56 -16.25 -7.19
CA ILE A 86 4.13 -16.51 -5.87
C ILE A 86 3.93 -15.26 -5.03
N GLY A 87 3.48 -15.41 -3.79
CA GLY A 87 3.30 -14.29 -2.86
C GLY A 87 1.96 -13.54 -2.99
N GLY A 88 1.36 -13.49 -4.17
CA GLY A 88 0.07 -12.82 -4.38
C GLY A 88 -0.42 -12.88 -5.82
N VAL A 89 -1.64 -12.40 -6.07
CA VAL A 89 -2.33 -12.47 -7.37
C VAL A 89 -2.56 -11.08 -7.95
N GLY A 90 -1.57 -10.56 -8.70
CA GLY A 90 -1.66 -9.33 -9.50
C GLY A 90 -2.05 -8.03 -8.75
N ALA A 91 -2.13 -6.92 -9.50
CA ALA A 91 -2.65 -5.66 -8.96
C ALA A 91 -4.12 -5.78 -8.55
N PRO A 92 -4.59 -4.95 -7.59
CA PRO A 92 -6.00 -4.71 -7.38
C PRO A 92 -6.81 -4.52 -8.64
N PHE A 93 -7.94 -5.22 -8.69
CA PHE A 93 -8.90 -5.22 -9.79
C PHE A 93 -8.36 -5.67 -11.16
N ALA A 94 -7.10 -6.13 -11.25
CA ALA A 94 -6.46 -6.60 -12.48
C ALA A 94 -7.38 -7.57 -13.23
N PRO A 95 -7.34 -7.59 -14.58
CA PRO A 95 -8.11 -8.53 -15.40
C PRO A 95 -7.72 -10.00 -15.19
N LEU A 96 -6.86 -10.29 -14.20
CA LEU A 96 -6.64 -11.62 -13.69
C LEU A 96 -7.83 -12.02 -12.82
N THR A 97 -8.74 -12.80 -13.40
CA THR A 97 -9.89 -13.35 -12.70
C THR A 97 -9.40 -14.38 -11.66
N VAL A 98 -9.31 -13.99 -10.40
CA VAL A 98 -8.97 -14.92 -9.32
C VAL A 98 -10.09 -15.97 -9.21
N PRO A 99 -9.79 -17.28 -9.27
CA PRO A 99 -10.79 -18.32 -9.10
C PRO A 99 -11.58 -18.13 -7.79
N PRO A 100 -12.93 -18.18 -7.79
CA PRO A 100 -13.74 -17.89 -6.60
C PRO A 100 -13.42 -18.75 -5.37
N VAL A 101 -12.84 -19.92 -5.61
CA VAL A 101 -12.41 -20.91 -4.59
C VAL A 101 -11.14 -20.49 -3.83
N LEU A 102 -10.32 -19.60 -4.40
CA LEU A 102 -9.13 -19.04 -3.77
C LEU A 102 -9.51 -17.80 -2.96
N TRP A 103 -9.89 -18.05 -1.71
CA TRP A 103 -10.49 -17.03 -0.87
C TRP A 103 -9.49 -15.94 -0.51
N THR A 104 -8.22 -16.28 -0.24
CA THR A 104 -7.21 -15.26 0.07
C THR A 104 -7.01 -14.31 -1.10
N GLY A 105 -7.01 -14.83 -2.33
CA GLY A 105 -6.93 -14.00 -3.53
C GLY A 105 -8.15 -13.09 -3.71
N ALA A 106 -9.37 -13.63 -3.54
CA ALA A 106 -10.61 -12.84 -3.62
C ALA A 106 -10.72 -11.75 -2.53
N LEU A 107 -10.15 -12.03 -1.35
CA LEU A 107 -10.07 -11.10 -0.22
C LEU A 107 -8.82 -10.20 -0.23
N ARG A 108 -7.94 -10.35 -1.23
CA ARG A 108 -6.67 -9.62 -1.39
C ARG A 108 -5.71 -9.79 -0.20
N GLN A 109 -5.72 -10.96 0.40
CA GLN A 109 -4.82 -11.36 1.48
C GLN A 109 -3.60 -12.07 0.86
N GLY A 110 -2.66 -11.28 0.32
CA GLY A 110 -1.38 -11.78 -0.18
C GLY A 110 -0.52 -12.38 0.93
N TYR A 111 0.39 -13.27 0.56
CA TYR A 111 1.37 -13.87 1.46
C TYR A 111 2.46 -12.86 1.81
N VAL A 112 2.75 -12.71 3.10
CA VAL A 112 3.87 -11.92 3.61
C VAL A 112 4.65 -12.81 4.56
N GLY A 113 5.90 -13.09 4.21
CA GLY A 113 6.76 -14.04 4.92
C GLY A 113 7.98 -14.38 4.08
N CYS A 114 8.62 -15.49 4.41
CA CYS A 114 9.82 -15.96 3.72
C CYS A 114 9.59 -17.22 2.91
N MET A 115 10.26 -17.31 1.76
CA MET A 115 10.27 -18.49 0.92
C MET A 115 11.71 -18.78 0.47
N ARG A 116 12.07 -20.05 0.37
CA ARG A 116 13.36 -20.52 -0.17
C ARG A 116 13.18 -21.89 -0.82
N ASP A 117 14.21 -22.34 -1.53
CA ASP A 117 14.33 -23.71 -2.05
C ASP A 117 13.14 -24.18 -2.90
N LEU A 118 12.57 -23.28 -3.72
CA LEU A 118 11.49 -23.65 -4.63
C LEU A 118 12.01 -24.59 -5.73
N VAL A 119 11.42 -25.77 -5.81
CA VAL A 119 11.74 -26.77 -6.82
C VAL A 119 10.47 -27.16 -7.57
N ILE A 120 10.49 -27.03 -8.90
CA ILE A 120 9.38 -27.42 -9.78
C ILE A 120 9.87 -28.52 -10.72
N ASN A 121 9.25 -29.70 -10.63
CA ASN A 121 9.61 -30.88 -11.45
C ASN A 121 11.11 -31.24 -11.38
N GLY A 122 11.73 -31.06 -10.21
CA GLY A 122 13.15 -31.32 -9.98
C GLY A 122 14.10 -30.17 -10.36
N ASN A 123 13.58 -29.09 -10.95
CA ASN A 123 14.37 -27.90 -11.30
C ASN A 123 14.28 -26.86 -10.19
N PRO A 124 15.41 -26.41 -9.60
CA PRO A 124 15.41 -25.30 -8.66
C PRO A 124 15.07 -23.99 -9.37
N ILE A 125 14.25 -23.15 -8.74
CA ILE A 125 13.79 -21.87 -9.26
C ILE A 125 14.35 -20.75 -8.39
N ASP A 126 15.08 -19.81 -9.01
CA ASP A 126 15.60 -18.62 -8.33
C ASP A 126 14.53 -17.53 -8.21
N ILE A 127 13.71 -17.63 -7.15
CA ILE A 127 12.64 -16.66 -6.87
C ILE A 127 13.19 -15.25 -6.67
N ALA A 128 14.35 -15.11 -6.01
CA ALA A 128 14.94 -13.82 -5.73
C ALA A 128 15.38 -13.13 -7.03
N GLY A 129 15.99 -13.87 -7.95
CA GLY A 129 16.35 -13.37 -9.29
C GLY A 129 15.13 -12.92 -10.09
N TYR A 130 14.03 -13.69 -10.09
CA TYR A 130 12.78 -13.26 -10.75
C TYR A 130 12.16 -12.02 -10.09
N ALA A 131 12.17 -11.94 -8.76
CA ALA A 131 11.63 -10.79 -8.04
C ALA A 131 12.44 -9.51 -8.29
N GLN A 132 13.77 -9.62 -8.39
CA GLN A 132 14.65 -8.52 -8.78
C GLN A 132 14.44 -8.06 -10.23
N GLN A 133 14.00 -8.94 -11.13
CA GLN A 133 13.61 -8.54 -12.49
C GLN A 133 12.25 -7.86 -12.54
N GLN A 134 11.38 -8.13 -11.56
CA GLN A 134 10.05 -7.53 -11.43
C GLN A 134 10.06 -6.24 -10.58
N ASP A 135 11.24 -5.82 -10.08
CA ASP A 135 11.47 -4.59 -9.31
C ASP A 135 10.44 -4.28 -8.22
N SER A 136 9.92 -5.35 -7.61
CA SER A 136 9.08 -5.24 -6.43
C SER A 136 9.97 -4.97 -5.24
N GLY A 137 10.24 -3.70 -4.90
CA GLY A 137 10.93 -3.32 -3.65
C GLY A 137 10.28 -3.86 -2.36
N ALA A 138 9.17 -4.59 -2.48
CA ALA A 138 8.54 -5.39 -1.44
C ALA A 138 9.17 -6.78 -1.22
N VAL A 139 9.95 -7.33 -2.16
CA VAL A 139 10.66 -8.61 -2.02
C VAL A 139 12.14 -8.34 -1.76
N ARG A 140 12.68 -8.93 -0.70
CA ARG A 140 14.09 -8.80 -0.32
C ARG A 140 14.78 -10.17 -0.41
N PRO A 141 16.03 -10.27 -0.89
CA PRO A 141 16.78 -11.53 -0.96
C PRO A 141 17.33 -11.96 0.42
N ALA A 142 16.63 -11.61 1.50
CA ALA A 142 17.01 -11.92 2.87
C ALA A 142 15.77 -12.21 3.70
N CYS A 143 15.89 -13.17 4.62
CA CYS A 143 14.84 -13.55 5.55
C CYS A 143 15.38 -13.50 6.97
N HIS A 144 15.07 -12.42 7.69
CA HIS A 144 15.33 -12.28 9.11
C HIS A 144 14.04 -11.93 9.84
N MET A 145 13.90 -12.38 11.08
CA MET A 145 12.81 -11.93 11.96
C MET A 145 13.24 -10.67 12.69
N GLN A 146 12.40 -9.65 12.66
CA GLN A 146 12.53 -8.43 13.45
C GLN A 146 11.75 -8.54 14.76
N ALA A 147 12.03 -7.62 15.69
CA ALA A 147 11.26 -7.51 16.93
C ALA A 147 9.81 -7.09 16.64
N SER A 148 8.89 -7.46 17.54
CA SER A 148 7.47 -7.11 17.40
C SER A 148 7.27 -5.60 17.33
N HIS A 149 6.62 -5.16 16.26
CA HIS A 149 6.34 -3.75 16.02
C HIS A 149 5.15 -3.24 16.85
N CYS A 150 4.17 -4.09 17.18
CA CYS A 150 3.02 -3.66 17.97
C CYS A 150 3.38 -3.22 19.40
N SER A 151 4.54 -3.64 19.92
CA SER A 151 5.06 -3.24 21.24
C SER A 151 5.28 -1.73 21.38
N SER A 152 5.55 -1.02 20.28
CA SER A 152 5.70 0.44 20.26
C SER A 152 4.35 1.19 20.29
N ASN A 153 3.23 0.47 20.28
CA ASN A 153 1.87 1.01 20.16
C ASN A 153 1.70 1.95 18.95
N PRO A 154 2.01 1.49 17.73
CA PRO A 154 2.00 2.36 16.55
C PRO A 154 0.58 2.79 16.13
N CYS A 155 -0.44 2.06 16.57
CA CYS A 155 -1.83 2.27 16.21
C CYS A 155 -2.50 3.35 17.09
N MET A 156 -2.91 4.45 16.46
CA MET A 156 -3.51 5.61 17.13
C MET A 156 -4.97 5.34 17.53
N HIS A 157 -5.50 6.23 18.38
CA HIS A 157 -6.92 6.23 18.78
C HIS A 157 -7.41 4.91 19.39
N ARG A 158 -6.50 4.17 20.05
CA ARG A 158 -6.77 2.86 20.68
C ARG A 158 -7.29 1.81 19.69
N SER A 159 -6.93 1.95 18.41
CA SER A 159 -7.19 0.92 17.41
C SER A 159 -6.37 -0.35 17.69
N VAL A 160 -6.84 -1.48 17.16
CA VAL A 160 -6.19 -2.78 17.42
C VAL A 160 -4.95 -2.91 16.55
N CYS A 161 -3.80 -3.14 17.17
CA CYS A 161 -2.58 -3.50 16.46
C CYS A 161 -2.52 -5.00 16.20
N LEU A 162 -2.30 -5.38 14.96
CA LEU A 162 -2.08 -6.76 14.51
C LEU A 162 -0.61 -6.90 14.11
N GLU A 163 0.11 -7.80 14.78
CA GLU A 163 1.49 -8.12 14.42
C GLU A 163 1.52 -8.94 13.12
N GLY A 164 2.40 -8.57 12.19
CA GLY A 164 2.68 -9.31 10.98
C GLY A 164 4.16 -9.66 10.86
N TRP A 165 4.56 -10.20 9.71
CA TRP A 165 5.97 -10.50 9.45
C TRP A 165 6.76 -9.22 9.17
N ASN A 166 7.62 -8.81 10.11
CA ASN A 166 8.44 -7.58 10.05
C ASN A 166 7.62 -6.31 9.75
N ARG A 167 6.37 -6.28 10.23
CA ARG A 167 5.46 -5.14 10.09
C ARG A 167 4.31 -5.26 11.09
N PHE A 168 3.57 -4.17 11.26
CA PHE A 168 2.28 -4.18 11.96
C PHE A 168 1.15 -3.76 11.01
N HIS A 169 -0.09 -4.03 11.39
CA HIS A 169 -1.30 -3.55 10.74
C HIS A 169 -2.27 -3.01 11.78
N CYS A 170 -2.77 -1.80 11.62
CA CYS A 170 -3.78 -1.24 12.51
C CYS A 170 -5.20 -1.49 11.97
N ASP A 171 -6.04 -2.18 12.74
CA ASP A 171 -7.46 -2.30 12.43
C ASP A 171 -8.19 -1.00 12.82
N CYS A 172 -8.34 -0.11 11.84
CA CYS A 172 -9.06 1.15 11.99
C CYS A 172 -10.58 1.02 11.82
N THR A 173 -11.08 -0.17 11.45
CA THR A 173 -12.46 -0.35 10.96
C THR A 173 -13.52 -0.04 12.01
N ASN A 174 -13.18 -0.14 13.30
CA ASN A 174 -14.06 0.22 14.41
C ASN A 174 -13.87 1.67 14.89
N THR A 175 -13.16 2.50 14.13
CA THR A 175 -12.80 3.86 14.52
C THR A 175 -13.26 4.88 13.48
N SER A 176 -13.28 6.16 13.87
CA SER A 176 -13.57 7.27 12.95
C SER A 176 -12.33 7.69 12.15
N PHE A 177 -11.30 6.83 12.15
CA PHE A 177 -9.99 7.08 11.56
C PHE A 177 -9.60 5.99 10.55
N THR A 178 -8.61 6.26 9.72
CA THR A 178 -8.12 5.42 8.63
C THR A 178 -6.62 5.66 8.42
N GLY A 179 -6.04 5.00 7.42
CA GLY A 179 -4.60 4.98 7.17
C GLY A 179 -3.89 3.88 7.99
N PRO A 180 -2.58 3.68 7.77
CA PRO A 180 -1.82 2.55 8.32
C PRO A 180 -1.71 2.55 9.84
N THR A 181 -1.79 3.73 10.47
CA THR A 181 -1.74 3.94 11.92
C THR A 181 -3.04 4.46 12.51
N CYS A 182 -4.11 4.50 11.72
CA CYS A 182 -5.38 5.11 12.12
C CYS A 182 -5.24 6.57 12.57
N GLY A 183 -4.28 7.31 11.99
CA GLY A 183 -3.98 8.70 12.32
C GLY A 183 -4.74 9.72 11.46
N LYS A 184 -5.48 9.29 10.42
CA LYS A 184 -6.21 10.16 9.49
C LYS A 184 -7.72 10.03 9.69
N ASP A 185 -8.49 11.10 9.58
CA ASP A 185 -9.95 11.01 9.67
C ASP A 185 -10.54 10.17 8.53
N ALA A 186 -11.43 9.22 8.85
CA ALA A 186 -12.17 8.45 7.86
C ALA A 186 -13.13 9.35 7.07
N SER A 187 -13.33 9.06 5.78
CA SER A 187 -14.25 9.80 4.93
C SER A 187 -15.70 9.57 5.36
N THR A 188 -16.41 10.65 5.69
CA THR A 188 -17.85 10.62 5.99
C THR A 188 -18.66 10.99 4.77
N LEU A 189 -19.52 10.09 4.29
CA LEU A 189 -20.48 10.35 3.22
C LEU A 189 -21.87 10.63 3.81
N HIS A 190 -22.44 11.79 3.47
CA HIS A 190 -23.79 12.19 3.86
C HIS A 190 -24.79 11.87 2.74
N LEU A 191 -25.86 11.15 3.08
CA LEU A 191 -26.94 10.78 2.17
C LEU A 191 -28.29 11.23 2.74
N ASN A 192 -29.16 11.72 1.87
CA ASN A 192 -30.47 12.29 2.23
C ASN A 192 -31.67 11.44 1.76
N GLY A 193 -31.44 10.22 1.28
CA GLY A 193 -32.46 9.32 0.72
C GLY A 193 -32.71 9.48 -0.79
N THR A 194 -32.20 10.52 -1.44
CA THR A 194 -32.21 10.63 -2.92
C THR A 194 -30.80 10.47 -3.51
N GLN A 195 -29.80 10.34 -2.64
CA GLN A 195 -28.39 10.24 -2.97
C GLN A 195 -27.88 8.82 -2.68
N GLN A 196 -26.81 8.42 -3.39
CA GLN A 196 -26.17 7.12 -3.25
C GLN A 196 -24.71 7.20 -3.70
N MET A 197 -23.98 6.11 -3.47
CA MET A 197 -22.73 5.81 -4.14
C MET A 197 -22.87 4.47 -4.87
N THR A 198 -22.36 4.40 -6.10
CA THR A 198 -22.23 3.14 -6.84
C THR A 198 -20.79 2.94 -7.26
N ALA A 199 -20.31 1.71 -7.21
CA ALA A 199 -19.03 1.30 -7.74
C ALA A 199 -19.26 0.18 -8.77
N LEU A 200 -18.98 0.47 -10.03
CA LEU A 200 -19.05 -0.48 -11.14
C LEU A 200 -17.67 -1.13 -11.29
N MET A 201 -17.59 -2.44 -11.05
CA MET A 201 -16.34 -3.19 -11.22
C MET A 201 -15.90 -3.18 -12.69
N PRO A 202 -14.60 -3.32 -13.00
CA PRO A 202 -14.11 -3.44 -14.37
C PRO A 202 -14.50 -4.77 -15.03
N GLU A 203 -14.64 -5.83 -14.23
CA GLU A 203 -15.02 -7.18 -14.63
C GLU A 203 -16.09 -7.74 -13.70
N ASP A 204 -16.77 -8.79 -14.17
CA ASP A 204 -17.80 -9.47 -13.40
C ASP A 204 -17.13 -10.19 -12.22
N SER A 205 -17.55 -9.83 -11.02
CA SER A 205 -16.97 -10.38 -9.81
C SER A 205 -17.68 -11.68 -9.44
N ARG A 206 -16.89 -12.72 -9.18
CA ARG A 206 -17.36 -14.05 -8.78
C ARG A 206 -16.64 -14.45 -7.50
N THR A 207 -17.36 -14.58 -6.38
CA THR A 207 -16.73 -14.79 -5.07
C THR A 207 -17.43 -15.88 -4.25
N GLN A 208 -16.65 -16.64 -3.47
CA GLN A 208 -17.18 -17.54 -2.43
C GLN A 208 -16.82 -17.06 -1.01
N ALA A 209 -16.14 -15.93 -0.89
CA ALA A 209 -15.74 -15.34 0.36
C ALA A 209 -15.86 -13.83 0.27
N GLU A 210 -16.46 -13.25 1.31
CA GLU A 210 -16.62 -11.81 1.43
C GLU A 210 -16.19 -11.34 2.82
N GLU A 211 -15.64 -10.12 2.88
CA GLU A 211 -15.42 -9.36 4.11
C GLU A 211 -15.95 -7.96 3.91
N ILE A 212 -16.93 -7.58 4.73
CA ILE A 212 -17.63 -6.31 4.62
C ILE A 212 -17.61 -5.61 5.96
N VAL A 213 -17.22 -4.34 5.95
CA VAL A 213 -17.44 -3.42 7.06
C VAL A 213 -18.27 -2.24 6.57
N VAL A 214 -19.23 -1.83 7.40
CA VAL A 214 -20.01 -0.61 7.20
C VAL A 214 -20.13 0.10 8.55
N ARG A 215 -19.64 1.34 8.65
CA ARG A 215 -20.00 2.22 9.77
C ARG A 215 -21.11 3.17 9.35
N PHE A 216 -22.14 3.31 10.17
CA PHE A 216 -23.27 4.17 9.86
C PHE A 216 -23.80 4.89 11.09
N LYS A 217 -24.50 5.99 10.84
CA LYS A 217 -25.24 6.77 11.83
C LYS A 217 -26.53 7.28 11.20
N THR A 218 -27.67 7.05 11.84
CA THR A 218 -28.98 7.45 11.33
C THR A 218 -30.03 7.60 12.42
N THR A 219 -31.09 8.34 12.13
CA THR A 219 -32.35 8.38 12.90
C THR A 219 -33.48 7.61 12.24
N ARG A 220 -33.28 7.08 11.02
CA ARG A 220 -34.29 6.32 10.28
C ARG A 220 -34.24 4.84 10.67
N PRO A 221 -35.38 4.21 11.00
CA PRO A 221 -35.42 2.79 11.37
C PRO A 221 -35.28 1.86 10.16
N ARG A 222 -35.40 2.38 8.94
CA ARG A 222 -35.28 1.63 7.68
C ARG A 222 -34.32 2.35 6.74
N GLY A 223 -33.51 1.58 6.00
CA GLY A 223 -32.60 2.15 4.99
C GLY A 223 -31.55 1.15 4.49
N LEU A 224 -31.33 1.11 3.18
CA LEU A 224 -30.29 0.26 2.58
C LEU A 224 -28.88 0.81 2.84
N LEU A 225 -28.01 0.03 3.48
CA LEU A 225 -26.62 0.42 3.69
C LEU A 225 -25.74 0.03 2.50
N LEU A 226 -25.83 -1.23 2.05
CA LEU A 226 -25.00 -1.79 1.00
C LEU A 226 -25.76 -2.90 0.24
N ALA A 227 -25.61 -2.96 -1.09
CA ALA A 227 -26.11 -4.05 -1.91
C ALA A 227 -25.15 -4.39 -3.05
N THR A 228 -25.12 -5.66 -3.47
CA THR A 228 -24.53 -6.06 -4.74
C THR A 228 -25.62 -6.35 -5.78
N SER A 229 -25.30 -6.21 -7.07
CA SER A 229 -26.21 -6.57 -8.16
C SER A 229 -25.49 -7.06 -9.41
N PHE A 230 -26.17 -7.90 -10.16
CA PHE A 230 -25.78 -8.34 -11.51
C PHE A 230 -26.95 -8.18 -12.47
N GLU A 231 -26.72 -7.70 -13.70
CA GLU A 231 -27.81 -7.36 -14.63
C GLU A 231 -28.67 -8.57 -15.02
N ASN A 232 -28.05 -9.75 -15.11
CA ASN A 232 -28.69 -10.98 -15.58
C ASN A 232 -28.83 -12.06 -14.49
N SER A 233 -28.69 -11.70 -13.21
CA SER A 233 -28.87 -12.63 -12.09
C SER A 233 -29.64 -11.98 -10.94
N ALA A 234 -30.41 -12.79 -10.21
CA ALA A 234 -31.05 -12.40 -8.97
C ALA A 234 -30.07 -12.47 -7.77
N ASP A 235 -28.83 -12.92 -8.01
CA ASP A 235 -27.77 -12.99 -7.02
C ASP A 235 -27.48 -11.62 -6.44
N ARG A 236 -27.52 -11.56 -5.11
CA ARG A 236 -27.31 -10.31 -4.38
C ARG A 236 -26.93 -10.59 -2.94
N LEU A 237 -26.10 -9.71 -2.40
CA LEU A 237 -25.85 -9.56 -0.99
C LEU A 237 -26.33 -8.17 -0.59
N GLN A 238 -27.18 -8.09 0.44
CA GLN A 238 -27.78 -6.84 0.90
C GLN A 238 -27.60 -6.71 2.41
N ILE A 239 -27.26 -5.50 2.84
CA ILE A 239 -27.17 -5.12 4.24
C ILE A 239 -28.02 -3.86 4.41
N TYR A 240 -29.03 -3.92 5.28
CA TYR A 240 -30.00 -2.84 5.45
C TYR A 240 -30.49 -2.78 6.90
N LEU A 241 -31.10 -1.63 7.24
CA LEU A 241 -31.86 -1.48 8.47
C LEU A 241 -33.33 -1.74 8.21
N ASP A 242 -33.97 -2.44 9.15
CA ASP A 242 -35.42 -2.58 9.21
C ASP A 242 -35.88 -2.62 10.68
N GLU A 243 -36.91 -1.85 11.01
CA GLU A 243 -37.39 -1.65 12.38
C GLU A 243 -36.27 -1.34 13.41
N GLY A 244 -35.21 -0.63 12.99
CA GLY A 244 -34.07 -0.29 13.84
C GLY A 244 -33.12 -1.46 14.14
N LYS A 245 -33.22 -2.57 13.41
CA LYS A 245 -32.32 -3.73 13.48
C LYS A 245 -31.50 -3.82 12.20
N ALA A 246 -30.32 -4.43 12.26
CA ALA A 246 -29.50 -4.70 11.09
C ALA A 246 -29.87 -6.05 10.49
N HIS A 247 -30.10 -6.07 9.19
CA HIS A 247 -30.40 -7.25 8.40
C HIS A 247 -29.29 -7.47 7.37
N MET A 248 -28.86 -8.71 7.20
CA MET A 248 -28.03 -9.15 6.08
C MET A 248 -28.76 -10.25 5.35
N LEU A 249 -28.99 -10.06 4.05
CA LEU A 249 -29.60 -11.02 3.15
C LEU A 249 -28.57 -11.41 2.10
N ILE A 250 -28.43 -12.72 1.87
CA ILE A 250 -27.69 -13.24 0.74
C ILE A 250 -28.58 -14.17 -0.07
N HIS A 251 -28.66 -13.92 -1.37
CA HIS A 251 -29.41 -14.71 -2.34
C HIS A 251 -28.44 -15.18 -3.43
N VAL A 252 -28.35 -16.49 -3.63
CA VAL A 252 -27.50 -17.13 -4.65
C VAL A 252 -28.30 -18.24 -5.33
N GLY A 253 -28.53 -18.10 -6.64
CA GLY A 253 -29.39 -18.96 -7.42
C GLY A 253 -30.85 -18.86 -6.98
N ASP A 254 -31.38 -19.95 -6.44
CA ASP A 254 -32.75 -20.12 -5.94
C ASP A 254 -32.81 -20.20 -4.41
N ARG A 255 -31.70 -19.85 -3.73
CA ARG A 255 -31.53 -19.97 -2.29
C ARG A 255 -31.27 -18.61 -1.67
N GLU A 256 -31.91 -18.38 -0.52
CA GLU A 256 -31.71 -17.16 0.26
C GLU A 256 -31.42 -17.47 1.74
N LYS A 257 -30.71 -16.57 2.39
CA LYS A 257 -30.48 -16.59 3.84
C LYS A 257 -30.51 -15.17 4.39
N LEU A 258 -31.34 -14.96 5.40
CA LEU A 258 -31.44 -13.72 6.17
C LEU A 258 -30.83 -13.92 7.57
N LEU A 259 -30.00 -12.99 8.00
CA LEU A 259 -29.55 -12.84 9.39
C LEU A 259 -29.98 -11.47 9.92
N THR A 260 -30.34 -11.40 11.20
CA THR A 260 -30.77 -10.17 11.85
C THR A 260 -30.05 -10.03 13.18
N THR A 261 -29.52 -8.84 13.47
CA THR A 261 -28.85 -8.53 14.75
C THR A 261 -29.04 -7.06 15.16
N GLY A 262 -28.73 -6.77 16.41
CA GLY A 262 -28.86 -5.44 17.00
C GLY A 262 -30.30 -5.02 17.28
N GLN A 263 -30.45 -3.87 17.92
CA GLN A 263 -31.73 -3.27 18.25
C GLN A 263 -31.56 -1.77 18.48
N GLY A 264 -32.49 -0.96 17.97
CA GLY A 264 -32.48 0.49 18.19
C GLY A 264 -31.32 1.21 17.52
N LEU A 265 -30.77 0.67 16.43
CA LEU A 265 -29.60 1.19 15.70
C LEU A 265 -29.84 2.52 14.97
N ASN A 266 -30.99 3.14 15.20
CA ASN A 266 -31.43 4.41 14.63
C ASN A 266 -31.48 5.51 15.71
N ASP A 267 -30.52 5.48 16.63
CA ASP A 267 -30.37 6.35 17.80
C ASP A 267 -29.49 7.59 17.55
N ASP A 268 -29.09 7.81 16.29
CA ASP A 268 -28.12 8.83 15.88
C ASP A 268 -26.71 8.66 16.50
N LEU A 269 -26.32 7.44 16.89
CA LEU A 269 -24.95 7.11 17.24
C LEU A 269 -24.24 6.37 16.10
N TRP A 270 -22.91 6.27 16.19
CA TRP A 270 -22.12 5.50 15.23
C TRP A 270 -22.18 4.02 15.59
N HIS A 271 -22.61 3.20 14.64
CA HIS A 271 -22.55 1.75 14.73
C HIS A 271 -21.62 1.17 13.68
N THR A 272 -20.91 0.09 14.00
CA THR A 272 -20.00 -0.64 13.12
C THR A 272 -20.56 -2.03 12.83
N LEU A 273 -20.95 -2.27 11.59
CA LEU A 273 -21.40 -3.58 11.12
C LEU A 273 -20.24 -4.33 10.47
N LYS A 274 -20.04 -5.58 10.86
CA LYS A 274 -19.04 -6.50 10.28
C LYS A 274 -19.73 -7.76 9.77
N PHE A 275 -19.56 -8.06 8.49
CA PHE A 275 -20.03 -9.30 7.88
C PHE A 275 -18.84 -10.03 7.25
N SER A 276 -18.80 -11.35 7.43
CA SER A 276 -17.84 -12.20 6.72
C SER A 276 -18.51 -13.49 6.28
N ARG A 277 -18.20 -13.92 5.07
CA ARG A 277 -18.65 -15.17 4.50
C ARG A 277 -17.47 -16.01 4.06
N ARG A 278 -17.56 -17.32 4.32
CA ARG A 278 -16.64 -18.36 3.84
C ARG A 278 -17.47 -19.53 3.33
N PHE A 279 -17.72 -19.54 2.02
CA PHE A 279 -18.63 -20.47 1.35
C PHE A 279 -20.03 -20.46 1.98
N ASN A 280 -20.38 -21.45 2.79
CA ASN A 280 -21.69 -21.55 3.45
C ASN A 280 -21.68 -20.96 4.87
N LEU A 281 -20.51 -20.67 5.43
CA LEU A 281 -20.38 -20.13 6.78
C LEU A 281 -20.52 -18.60 6.73
N LEU A 282 -21.54 -18.09 7.43
CA LEU A 282 -21.83 -16.68 7.56
C LEU A 282 -21.54 -16.23 9.00
N LYS A 283 -20.92 -15.07 9.15
CA LYS A 283 -20.74 -14.38 10.44
C LYS A 283 -21.20 -12.93 10.29
N PHE A 284 -22.06 -12.49 11.20
CA PHE A 284 -22.64 -11.15 11.18
C PHE A 284 -22.61 -10.54 12.59
N GLN A 285 -22.05 -9.33 12.70
CA GLN A 285 -21.81 -8.65 13.97
C GLN A 285 -22.13 -7.17 13.84
N ILE A 286 -22.68 -6.60 14.90
CA ILE A 286 -22.87 -5.15 15.07
C ILE A 286 -22.09 -4.74 16.32
N ASP A 287 -21.37 -3.64 16.22
CA ASP A 287 -20.51 -3.10 17.28
C ASP A 287 -19.62 -4.19 17.91
N ASP A 288 -19.55 -4.21 19.24
CA ASP A 288 -18.82 -5.22 20.01
C ASP A 288 -19.72 -6.37 20.50
N ASP A 289 -20.95 -6.48 19.95
CA ASP A 289 -21.88 -7.56 20.31
C ASP A 289 -21.37 -8.94 19.87
N THR A 290 -21.94 -9.99 20.44
CA THR A 290 -21.61 -11.36 20.06
C THR A 290 -22.01 -11.62 18.60
N ALA A 291 -21.03 -11.99 17.78
CA ALA A 291 -21.27 -12.28 16.36
C ALA A 291 -22.20 -13.49 16.17
N ILE A 292 -23.26 -13.30 15.38
CA ILE A 292 -24.13 -14.38 14.91
C ILE A 292 -23.36 -15.21 13.89
N ARG A 293 -23.40 -16.54 14.06
CA ARG A 293 -22.85 -17.49 13.10
C ARG A 293 -23.96 -18.39 12.57
N ALA A 294 -23.99 -18.58 11.26
CA ALA A 294 -25.01 -19.41 10.62
C ALA A 294 -24.43 -20.12 9.40
N GLU A 295 -25.03 -21.26 9.05
CA GLU A 295 -24.79 -21.91 7.77
C GLU A 295 -25.91 -21.54 6.79
N ALA A 296 -25.53 -21.27 5.54
CA ALA A 296 -26.43 -21.02 4.44
C ALA A 296 -26.35 -22.19 3.44
N GLN A 297 -27.51 -22.71 3.04
CA GLN A 297 -27.60 -23.75 2.01
C GLN A 297 -27.61 -23.09 0.63
N LEU A 298 -26.50 -22.44 0.29
CA LEU A 298 -26.30 -21.81 -1.01
C LEU A 298 -25.99 -22.94 -2.02
N GLY A 299 -26.41 -22.81 -3.28
CA GLY A 299 -26.33 -23.90 -4.28
C GLY A 299 -24.94 -24.56 -4.41
N LYS A 300 -24.82 -25.65 -5.18
CA LYS A 300 -23.61 -26.52 -5.22
C LYS A 300 -22.25 -25.78 -5.29
N GLN A 301 -22.18 -24.65 -6.00
CA GLN A 301 -20.96 -23.85 -6.12
C GLN A 301 -20.91 -22.67 -5.14
N GLY A 302 -22.04 -22.20 -4.59
CA GLY A 302 -22.07 -21.07 -3.64
C GLY A 302 -21.35 -19.81 -4.12
N ILE A 303 -21.27 -19.56 -5.43
CA ILE A 303 -20.61 -18.39 -5.99
C ILE A 303 -21.61 -17.23 -6.00
N LEU A 304 -21.24 -16.10 -5.41
CA LEU A 304 -21.96 -14.84 -5.57
C LEU A 304 -21.42 -14.12 -6.82
N GLU A 305 -22.31 -13.80 -7.75
CA GLU A 305 -21.96 -13.03 -8.95
C GLU A 305 -22.49 -11.60 -8.82
N PHE A 306 -21.63 -10.61 -9.06
CA PHE A 306 -22.02 -9.21 -9.07
C PHE A 306 -21.13 -8.36 -9.97
N ARG A 307 -21.69 -7.26 -10.47
CA ARG A 307 -20.97 -6.28 -11.28
C ARG A 307 -20.95 -4.90 -10.63
N THR A 308 -21.98 -4.59 -9.83
CA THR A 308 -22.13 -3.28 -9.20
C THR A 308 -22.29 -3.43 -7.69
N LEU A 309 -21.52 -2.64 -6.95
CA LEU A 309 -21.70 -2.38 -5.54
C LEU A 309 -22.48 -1.08 -5.37
N HIS A 310 -23.57 -1.12 -4.62
CA HIS A 310 -24.43 0.00 -4.31
C HIS A 310 -24.35 0.32 -2.83
N VAL A 311 -24.31 1.61 -2.48
CA VAL A 311 -24.15 2.09 -1.11
C VAL A 311 -25.15 3.21 -0.86
N GLY A 312 -26.04 2.99 0.10
CA GLY A 312 -27.06 3.96 0.50
C GLY A 312 -28.29 4.07 -0.39
N GLY A 313 -28.30 3.46 -1.58
CA GLY A 313 -29.46 3.44 -2.47
C GLY A 313 -29.33 2.31 -3.49
N TYR A 314 -30.46 1.72 -3.88
CA TYR A 314 -30.52 0.63 -4.85
C TYR A 314 -31.92 0.59 -5.43
N LEU A 315 -32.02 0.51 -6.76
CA LEU A 315 -33.28 0.41 -7.47
C LEU A 315 -33.34 -0.98 -8.10
N HIS A 316 -34.04 -1.90 -7.45
CA HIS A 316 -34.39 -3.20 -8.03
C HIS A 316 -35.90 -3.40 -8.01
N ALA A 317 -36.42 -4.02 -9.07
CA ALA A 317 -37.85 -4.23 -9.20
C ALA A 317 -38.33 -5.26 -8.15
N GLY A 318 -39.29 -4.86 -7.32
CA GLY A 318 -39.98 -5.75 -6.39
C GLY A 318 -39.55 -5.69 -4.92
N GLU A 319 -38.54 -4.88 -4.56
CA GLU A 319 -38.13 -4.66 -3.16
C GLU A 319 -38.46 -3.23 -2.69
N ASP A 320 -39.03 -3.13 -1.48
CA ASP A 320 -39.43 -1.88 -0.83
C ASP A 320 -38.50 -1.52 0.34
N ILE A 321 -37.18 -1.57 0.08
CA ILE A 321 -36.17 -1.08 1.04
C ILE A 321 -35.89 0.39 0.68
N PRO A 322 -36.21 1.36 1.57
CA PRO A 322 -35.95 2.76 1.28
C PRO A 322 -34.44 3.03 1.21
N HIS A 323 -34.08 4.05 0.44
CA HIS A 323 -32.72 4.57 0.44
C HIS A 323 -32.33 5.10 1.82
N PHE A 324 -31.04 5.03 2.11
CA PHE A 324 -30.49 5.47 3.39
C PHE A 324 -30.48 6.99 3.53
N VAL A 325 -30.84 7.44 4.73
CA VAL A 325 -30.72 8.83 5.17
C VAL A 325 -29.82 8.82 6.39
N GLY A 326 -28.68 9.49 6.33
CA GLY A 326 -27.73 9.48 7.42
C GLY A 326 -26.29 9.70 6.96
N GLN A 327 -25.37 9.17 7.75
CA GLN A 327 -23.93 9.26 7.51
C GLN A 327 -23.33 7.86 7.41
N LEU A 328 -22.42 7.68 6.47
CA LEU A 328 -21.66 6.44 6.26
C LEU A 328 -20.16 6.71 6.41
N GLN A 329 -19.46 5.77 7.03
CA GLN A 329 -18.00 5.70 7.18
C GLN A 329 -17.55 4.24 6.98
N GLN A 330 -16.25 4.02 6.77
CA GLN A 330 -15.63 2.68 6.73
C GLN A 330 -16.38 1.68 5.82
N ILE A 331 -16.73 2.05 4.59
CA ILE A 331 -17.29 1.09 3.62
C ILE A 331 -16.13 0.27 3.07
N TRP A 332 -15.87 -0.87 3.71
CA TRP A 332 -14.89 -1.86 3.25
C TRP A 332 -15.61 -3.02 2.60
N PHE A 333 -15.13 -3.42 1.42
CA PHE A 333 -15.60 -4.63 0.75
C PHE A 333 -14.38 -5.35 0.15
N ASN A 334 -14.12 -6.55 0.63
CA ASN A 334 -12.99 -7.42 0.22
C ASN A 334 -11.64 -6.70 0.20
N GLY A 335 -11.34 -5.97 1.29
CA GLY A 335 -10.08 -5.25 1.47
C GLY A 335 -10.02 -3.84 0.87
N TYR A 336 -11.06 -3.37 0.17
CA TYR A 336 -11.06 -2.03 -0.43
C TYR A 336 -11.87 -1.01 0.38
N PRO A 337 -11.28 0.14 0.75
CA PRO A 337 -11.98 1.22 1.43
C PRO A 337 -12.69 2.14 0.42
N TYR A 338 -13.89 1.76 -0.05
CA TYR A 338 -14.58 2.43 -1.16
C TYR A 338 -14.83 3.92 -0.94
N LEU A 339 -15.08 4.38 0.29
CA LEU A 339 -15.24 5.82 0.56
C LEU A 339 -13.92 6.60 0.41
N GLU A 340 -12.79 5.99 0.74
CA GLU A 340 -11.46 6.59 0.59
C GLU A 340 -11.07 6.70 -0.88
N ILE A 341 -11.33 5.62 -1.64
CA ILE A 341 -11.13 5.60 -3.08
C ILE A 341 -12.03 6.64 -3.75
N ALA A 342 -13.32 6.69 -3.39
CA ALA A 342 -14.28 7.65 -3.94
C ALA A 342 -13.87 9.11 -3.67
N ARG A 343 -13.41 9.43 -2.46
CA ARG A 343 -12.97 10.79 -2.12
C ARG A 343 -11.71 11.18 -2.89
N SER A 344 -10.76 10.26 -3.06
CA SER A 344 -9.47 10.50 -3.73
C SER A 344 -9.54 10.44 -5.27
N ALA A 345 -10.56 9.81 -5.84
CA ALA A 345 -10.75 9.70 -7.30
C ALA A 345 -11.22 11.01 -7.97
N GLY A 346 -11.78 11.95 -7.19
CA GLY A 346 -12.38 13.19 -7.68
C GLY A 346 -13.73 13.00 -8.38
N SER A 347 -14.49 14.08 -8.54
CA SER A 347 -15.74 14.07 -9.32
C SER A 347 -15.40 13.92 -10.81
N HIS A 348 -16.00 12.93 -11.49
CA HIS A 348 -15.89 12.61 -12.93
C HIS A 348 -14.91 11.48 -13.29
N GLN A 349 -15.36 10.24 -13.10
CA GLN A 349 -14.93 9.10 -13.91
C GLN A 349 -16.02 8.77 -14.94
N THR A 350 -15.77 9.03 -16.22
CA THR A 350 -16.70 8.76 -17.32
C THR A 350 -16.38 7.47 -18.08
N SER A 351 -15.22 6.86 -17.83
CA SER A 351 -14.74 5.62 -18.45
C SER A 351 -13.86 4.83 -17.48
N HIS A 352 -13.76 3.51 -17.67
CA HIS A 352 -12.78 2.69 -16.95
C HIS A 352 -11.38 3.11 -17.41
N GLN A 353 -10.57 3.63 -16.50
CA GLN A 353 -9.18 4.00 -16.78
C GLN A 353 -8.27 2.90 -16.27
N GLY A 354 -8.10 1.87 -17.10
CA GLY A 354 -7.44 0.63 -16.74
C GLY A 354 -8.33 -0.23 -15.86
N VAL A 355 -7.85 -0.49 -14.66
CA VAL A 355 -8.24 -1.63 -13.85
C VAL A 355 -9.16 -1.24 -12.68
N ALA A 356 -9.26 0.04 -12.31
CA ALA A 356 -10.06 0.47 -11.17
C ALA A 356 -11.60 0.45 -11.44
N PRO A 357 -12.43 0.28 -10.39
CA PRO A 357 -13.88 0.44 -10.51
C PRO A 357 -14.26 1.89 -10.81
N ILE A 358 -15.33 2.08 -11.61
CA ILE A 358 -15.92 3.41 -11.80
C ILE A 358 -16.79 3.72 -10.60
N ILE A 359 -16.40 4.71 -9.81
CA ILE A 359 -17.17 5.13 -8.64
C ILE A 359 -17.94 6.42 -8.94
N ARG A 360 -19.26 6.39 -8.71
CA ARG A 360 -20.15 7.54 -8.82
C ARG A 360 -20.75 7.86 -7.47
N VAL A 361 -20.61 9.12 -7.04
CA VAL A 361 -21.15 9.61 -5.77
C VAL A 361 -22.09 10.76 -6.04
N THR A 362 -23.34 10.66 -5.58
CA THR A 362 -24.30 11.78 -5.61
C THR A 362 -24.49 12.40 -4.22
N GLY A 363 -23.99 11.74 -3.17
CA GLY A 363 -23.91 12.25 -1.80
C GLY A 363 -22.88 13.37 -1.62
N LYS A 364 -22.80 13.91 -0.41
CA LYS A 364 -21.80 14.94 -0.06
C LYS A 364 -20.82 14.39 0.96
N PHE A 365 -19.53 14.53 0.68
CA PHE A 365 -18.50 14.23 1.67
C PHE A 365 -18.40 15.34 2.72
N GLY A 366 -18.25 14.95 3.98
CA GLY A 366 -17.92 15.86 5.08
C GLY A 366 -16.49 16.39 4.99
N LYS A 367 -16.22 17.49 5.70
CA LYS A 367 -14.86 18.03 5.86
C LYS A 367 -14.03 17.14 6.80
N ARG A 368 -12.72 17.06 6.56
CA ARG A 368 -11.75 16.39 7.42
C ARG A 368 -11.03 17.40 8.30
N ASN A 369 -10.70 17.00 9.52
CA ASN A 369 -9.96 17.84 10.47
C ASN A 369 -8.44 17.59 10.43
N HIS A 370 -7.97 16.66 9.59
CA HIS A 370 -6.54 16.35 9.33
C HIS A 370 -5.65 16.46 10.58
N PRO A 371 -5.85 15.58 11.58
CA PRO A 371 -5.04 15.64 12.80
C PRO A 371 -3.56 15.39 12.50
N VAL A 372 -2.70 16.25 13.02
CA VAL A 372 -1.25 16.19 12.84
C VAL A 372 -0.62 15.27 13.88
N HIS A 373 0.24 14.37 13.45
CA HIS A 373 0.94 13.42 14.32
C HIS A 373 2.37 13.20 13.85
N HIS A 374 3.27 12.88 14.79
CA HIS A 374 4.72 12.71 14.56
C HIS A 374 5.35 13.84 13.72
N PRO A 375 5.20 15.12 14.12
CA PRO A 375 5.82 16.21 13.38
C PRO A 375 7.34 16.18 13.53
N VAL A 376 8.04 16.50 12.44
CA VAL A 376 9.49 16.74 12.39
C VAL A 376 9.76 18.07 11.70
N THR A 377 10.87 18.71 12.05
CA THR A 377 11.31 19.99 11.50
C THR A 377 12.59 19.82 10.69
N PHE A 378 12.56 20.24 9.43
CA PHE A 378 13.72 20.43 8.57
C PHE A 378 14.20 21.87 8.75
N THR A 379 15.30 22.05 9.47
CA THR A 379 15.81 23.38 9.88
C THR A 379 16.65 24.09 8.82
N SER A 380 16.97 23.41 7.71
CA SER A 380 17.83 23.93 6.64
C SER A 380 17.41 23.39 5.27
N LYS A 381 17.51 24.25 4.26
CA LYS A 381 17.33 23.89 2.83
C LYS A 381 18.39 22.92 2.27
N HIS A 382 19.41 22.59 3.07
CA HIS A 382 20.50 21.69 2.67
C HIS A 382 20.50 20.39 3.49
N THR A 383 19.44 20.13 4.25
CA THR A 383 19.27 18.86 4.96
C THR A 383 18.31 17.95 4.21
N PHE A 384 18.46 16.65 4.41
CA PHE A 384 17.54 15.62 3.97
C PHE A 384 17.59 14.43 4.92
N VAL A 385 16.65 13.51 4.77
CA VAL A 385 16.67 12.17 5.35
C VAL A 385 16.59 11.16 4.21
N GLY A 386 17.39 10.10 4.27
CA GLY A 386 17.27 8.96 3.37
C GLY A 386 16.45 7.84 4.02
N LEU A 387 15.45 7.33 3.30
CA LEU A 387 14.62 6.18 3.65
C LEU A 387 14.86 5.04 2.64
N PRO A 388 14.46 3.79 2.97
CA PRO A 388 14.42 2.71 2.00
C PRO A 388 13.58 3.07 0.77
N VAL A 389 13.88 2.43 -0.37
CA VAL A 389 13.16 2.62 -1.63
C VAL A 389 11.64 2.56 -1.43
N LEU A 390 10.92 3.51 -2.04
CA LEU A 390 9.47 3.54 -1.98
C LEU A 390 8.86 2.33 -2.70
N LYS A 391 7.98 1.61 -2.01
CA LYS A 391 7.19 0.51 -2.59
C LYS A 391 6.09 1.08 -3.48
N ALA A 392 6.36 1.19 -4.78
CA ALA A 392 5.51 1.93 -5.73
C ALA A 392 5.25 1.25 -7.09
N TYR A 393 5.65 -0.02 -7.26
CA TYR A 393 5.65 -0.73 -8.55
C TYR A 393 4.32 -0.59 -9.32
N LEU A 394 3.22 -1.12 -8.78
CA LEU A 394 1.88 -1.08 -9.40
C LEU A 394 0.95 -0.04 -8.77
N GLU A 395 1.02 0.11 -7.45
CA GLU A 395 0.21 1.03 -6.67
C GLU A 395 1.09 1.82 -5.74
N THR A 396 0.63 3.01 -5.38
CA THR A 396 1.33 3.87 -4.43
C THR A 396 0.32 4.78 -3.76
N ASN A 397 0.47 4.97 -2.46
CA ASN A 397 -0.27 5.97 -1.72
C ASN A 397 0.70 6.70 -0.80
N ILE A 398 1.02 7.94 -1.11
CA ILE A 398 1.85 8.79 -0.27
C ILE A 398 0.92 9.78 0.41
N TYR A 399 0.95 9.85 1.74
CA TYR A 399 0.28 10.88 2.51
C TYR A 399 1.25 11.55 3.45
N PHE A 400 1.19 12.87 3.53
CA PHE A 400 1.92 13.65 4.52
C PHE A 400 1.23 14.99 4.75
N GLN A 401 1.58 15.65 5.84
CA GLN A 401 1.21 17.02 6.10
C GLN A 401 2.46 17.88 6.15
N PHE A 402 2.39 19.11 5.65
CA PHE A 402 3.51 20.05 5.72
C PHE A 402 3.08 21.41 6.20
N LYS A 403 4.03 22.14 6.81
CA LYS A 403 3.88 23.54 7.20
C LYS A 403 5.18 24.29 6.89
N THR A 404 5.11 25.34 6.08
CA THR A 404 6.28 26.15 5.71
C THR A 404 5.91 27.61 5.41
N ARG A 405 6.92 28.49 5.38
CA ARG A 405 6.85 29.84 4.80
C ARG A 405 7.65 29.98 3.52
N GLU A 406 8.49 29.00 3.19
CA GLU A 406 9.27 28.99 1.96
C GLU A 406 8.38 28.70 0.77
N ALA A 407 8.55 29.44 -0.32
CA ALA A 407 7.74 29.26 -1.52
C ALA A 407 8.25 28.14 -2.43
N ASN A 408 9.49 27.67 -2.23
CA ASN A 408 10.13 26.67 -3.08
C ASN A 408 10.94 25.68 -2.23
N GLY A 409 11.03 24.43 -2.66
CA GLY A 409 11.86 23.42 -2.03
C GLY A 409 11.45 22.00 -2.41
N LEU A 410 12.44 21.10 -2.55
CA LEU A 410 12.21 19.69 -2.81
C LEU A 410 11.76 18.98 -1.51
N ILE A 411 10.59 18.32 -1.53
CA ILE A 411 10.02 17.64 -0.36
C ILE A 411 10.31 16.15 -0.39
N LEU A 412 10.19 15.50 -1.56
CA LEU A 412 10.39 14.07 -1.72
C LEU A 412 11.02 13.80 -3.08
N TYR A 413 11.97 12.87 -3.15
CA TYR A 413 12.52 12.36 -4.40
C TYR A 413 12.98 10.90 -4.26
N ASN A 414 12.53 10.03 -5.16
CA ASN A 414 13.14 8.70 -5.35
C ASN A 414 13.52 8.60 -6.82
N ALA A 415 14.80 8.31 -7.08
CA ALA A 415 15.24 7.92 -8.41
C ALA A 415 14.70 6.52 -8.75
N GLY A 416 14.71 6.19 -10.03
CA GLY A 416 14.41 4.87 -10.55
C GLY A 416 15.42 4.47 -11.61
N ARG A 417 15.19 3.31 -12.22
CA ARG A 417 16.02 2.84 -13.33
C ARG A 417 15.71 3.64 -14.60
N GLU A 418 16.72 3.80 -15.44
CA GLU A 418 16.64 4.57 -16.69
C GLU A 418 16.13 6.00 -16.50
N HIS A 419 14.84 6.22 -16.72
CA HIS A 419 14.16 7.51 -16.66
C HIS A 419 13.10 7.57 -15.56
N ASP A 420 12.83 6.47 -14.86
CA ASP A 420 11.80 6.39 -13.84
C ASP A 420 12.19 7.26 -12.65
N PHE A 421 11.22 8.01 -12.12
CA PHE A 421 11.38 8.71 -10.85
C PHE A 421 10.03 9.17 -10.32
N ILE A 422 10.04 9.51 -9.03
CA ILE A 422 8.94 10.20 -8.38
C ILE A 422 9.47 11.36 -7.54
N ALA A 423 8.81 12.52 -7.61
CA ALA A 423 9.19 13.70 -6.88
C ALA A 423 7.97 14.52 -6.41
N VAL A 424 8.12 15.15 -5.25
CA VAL A 424 7.19 16.16 -4.75
C VAL A 424 7.99 17.40 -4.38
N GLU A 425 7.58 18.54 -4.92
CA GLU A 425 8.25 19.81 -4.68
C GLU A 425 7.24 20.94 -4.46
N LEU A 426 7.66 21.96 -3.73
CA LEU A 426 6.95 23.23 -3.66
C LEU A 426 7.54 24.17 -4.72
N VAL A 427 6.67 24.80 -5.51
CA VAL A 427 7.04 25.78 -6.55
C VAL A 427 6.10 26.97 -6.45
N ASN A 428 6.64 28.16 -6.18
CA ASN A 428 5.88 29.39 -6.00
C ASN A 428 4.71 29.28 -4.99
N GLY A 429 4.89 28.46 -3.95
CA GLY A 429 3.89 28.21 -2.91
C GLY A 429 2.84 27.16 -3.28
N HIS A 430 3.03 26.40 -4.36
CA HIS A 430 2.12 25.34 -4.80
C HIS A 430 2.83 23.99 -4.81
N VAL A 431 2.10 22.93 -4.46
CA VAL A 431 2.61 21.56 -4.50
C VAL A 431 2.58 21.06 -5.93
N HIS A 432 3.73 20.57 -6.37
CA HIS A 432 3.93 19.93 -7.66
C HIS A 432 4.33 18.48 -7.43
N TYR A 433 3.55 17.57 -8.00
CA TYR A 433 3.85 16.15 -8.10
C TYR A 433 4.43 15.88 -9.49
N VAL A 434 5.64 15.34 -9.55
CA VAL A 434 6.35 15.06 -10.81
C VAL A 434 6.77 13.59 -10.82
N PHE A 435 6.53 12.90 -11.91
CA PHE A 435 6.88 11.49 -12.03
C PHE A 435 7.14 11.13 -13.50
N ASP A 436 7.89 10.06 -13.72
CA ASP A 436 8.11 9.44 -15.02
C ASP A 436 8.07 7.93 -14.84
N LEU A 437 7.36 7.25 -15.76
CA LEU A 437 7.25 5.78 -15.82
C LEU A 437 8.10 5.22 -16.98
N GLY A 438 9.00 6.03 -17.55
CA GLY A 438 9.85 5.71 -18.70
C GLY A 438 9.35 6.28 -20.04
N ASP A 439 8.09 6.72 -20.11
CA ASP A 439 7.48 7.30 -21.31
C ASP A 439 7.46 8.84 -21.34
N GLY A 440 8.10 9.48 -20.36
CA GLY A 440 8.29 10.91 -20.28
C GLY A 440 7.57 11.56 -19.10
N ALA A 441 8.31 12.44 -18.41
CA ALA A 441 7.87 13.00 -17.15
C ALA A 441 6.59 13.85 -17.26
N VAL A 442 5.67 13.59 -16.33
CA VAL A 442 4.42 14.32 -16.12
C VAL A 442 4.54 15.16 -14.86
N ARG A 443 4.09 16.41 -14.93
CA ARG A 443 4.00 17.33 -13.79
C ARG A 443 2.56 17.72 -13.52
N VAL A 444 2.12 17.54 -12.28
CA VAL A 444 0.78 17.88 -11.79
C VAL A 444 0.92 18.96 -10.72
N ARG A 445 0.29 20.11 -10.93
CA ARG A 445 0.18 21.17 -9.92
C ARG A 445 -1.14 21.02 -9.18
N ASP A 446 -1.16 21.32 -7.89
CA ASP A 446 -2.39 21.40 -7.10
C ASP A 446 -3.38 22.45 -7.67
N THR A 447 -4.65 22.33 -7.29
CA THR A 447 -5.73 23.24 -7.72
C THR A 447 -6.13 24.25 -6.64
N SER A 448 -5.34 24.38 -5.57
CA SER A 448 -5.60 25.37 -4.52
C SER A 448 -5.48 26.80 -5.08
N LYS A 449 -6.38 27.68 -4.61
CA LYS A 449 -6.41 29.09 -5.04
C LYS A 449 -5.37 29.94 -4.33
N SER A 450 -5.06 29.60 -3.08
CA SER A 450 -4.09 30.30 -2.24
C SER A 450 -2.75 29.57 -2.24
N LYS A 451 -1.67 30.32 -1.99
CA LYS A 451 -0.37 29.70 -1.75
C LYS A 451 -0.38 28.94 -0.43
N LEU A 452 0.33 27.82 -0.39
CA LEU A 452 0.41 26.86 0.70
C LEU A 452 1.61 27.12 1.64
N ASN A 453 2.42 28.13 1.33
CA ASN A 453 3.50 28.59 2.21
C ASN A 453 3.01 29.68 3.19
N ASP A 454 1.80 29.50 3.74
CA ASP A 454 1.14 30.48 4.61
C ASP A 454 1.44 30.25 6.11
N GLY A 455 2.31 29.29 6.44
CA GLY A 455 2.64 28.90 7.79
C GLY A 455 1.56 28.08 8.51
N LYS A 456 0.60 27.50 7.79
CA LYS A 456 -0.36 26.52 8.33
C LYS A 456 -0.06 25.11 7.82
N TRP A 457 -0.70 24.14 8.46
CA TRP A 457 -0.63 22.74 8.03
C TRP A 457 -1.52 22.53 6.80
N HIS A 458 -0.95 21.90 5.78
CA HIS A 458 -1.65 21.44 4.60
C HIS A 458 -1.44 19.94 4.44
N ALA A 459 -2.52 19.22 4.10
CA ALA A 459 -2.48 17.78 3.90
C ALA A 459 -2.30 17.45 2.41
N VAL A 460 -1.35 16.59 2.07
CA VAL A 460 -1.07 16.15 0.71
C VAL A 460 -1.27 14.65 0.63
N SER A 461 -1.99 14.19 -0.40
CA SER A 461 -2.16 12.78 -0.71
C SER A 461 -1.90 12.56 -2.20
N ILE A 462 -0.97 11.68 -2.53
CA ILE A 462 -0.64 11.28 -3.89
C ILE A 462 -0.98 9.81 -4.03
N GLY A 463 -1.76 9.46 -5.06
CA GLY A 463 -2.21 8.10 -5.29
C GLY A 463 -1.97 7.63 -6.72
N ARG A 464 -1.68 6.33 -6.87
CA ARG A 464 -1.76 5.59 -8.13
C ARG A 464 -2.90 4.56 -8.05
N PRO A 465 -4.17 4.98 -8.13
CA PRO A 465 -5.32 4.07 -8.00
C PRO A 465 -5.49 3.08 -9.16
N ALA A 466 -4.76 3.27 -10.26
CA ALA A 466 -4.61 2.32 -11.35
C ALA A 466 -3.25 2.56 -12.02
N ALA A 467 -2.74 1.60 -12.79
CA ALA A 467 -1.42 1.63 -13.42
C ALA A 467 -1.04 2.99 -14.07
N LYS A 468 -1.97 3.57 -14.86
CA LYS A 468 -1.76 4.85 -15.55
C LYS A 468 -2.43 6.06 -14.89
N ARG A 469 -3.20 5.85 -13.82
CA ARG A 469 -4.02 6.89 -13.20
C ARG A 469 -3.29 7.44 -11.99
N HIS A 470 -3.07 8.76 -11.96
CA HIS A 470 -2.43 9.42 -10.82
C HIS A 470 -3.33 10.50 -10.23
N THR A 471 -3.33 10.63 -8.91
CA THR A 471 -4.09 11.63 -8.17
C THR A 471 -3.17 12.46 -7.27
N LEU A 472 -3.43 13.76 -7.18
CA LEU A 472 -2.84 14.70 -6.24
C LEU A 472 -4.00 15.41 -5.52
N SER A 473 -4.15 15.12 -4.24
CA SER A 473 -5.08 15.81 -3.35
C SER A 473 -4.31 16.74 -2.43
N VAL A 474 -4.69 18.01 -2.38
CA VAL A 474 -4.19 18.96 -1.39
C VAL A 474 -5.37 19.51 -0.59
N ASP A 475 -5.33 19.28 0.72
CA ASP A 475 -6.44 19.42 1.65
C ASP A 475 -7.66 18.63 1.15
N ASP A 476 -8.62 19.30 0.52
CA ASP A 476 -9.84 18.71 -0.05
C ASP A 476 -9.94 18.87 -1.58
N HIS A 477 -8.90 19.39 -2.24
CA HIS A 477 -8.88 19.62 -3.69
C HIS A 477 -8.13 18.51 -4.41
N VAL A 478 -8.86 17.72 -5.20
CA VAL A 478 -8.30 16.60 -5.96
C VAL A 478 -8.05 17.00 -7.40
N THR A 479 -6.84 16.72 -7.86
CA THR A 479 -6.41 16.84 -9.25
C THR A 479 -5.97 15.46 -9.70
N ALA A 480 -6.33 15.06 -10.90
CA ALA A 480 -6.01 13.71 -11.34
C ALA A 480 -5.68 13.67 -12.82
N VAL A 481 -4.59 13.00 -13.16
CA VAL A 481 -4.04 12.90 -14.52
C VAL A 481 -3.86 11.44 -14.94
N ASN A 482 -3.62 11.21 -16.23
CA ASN A 482 -3.20 9.91 -16.75
C ASN A 482 -1.80 10.02 -17.35
N SER A 483 -0.93 9.06 -17.05
CA SER A 483 0.32 8.88 -17.78
C SER A 483 0.02 8.54 -19.24
N GLN A 484 0.91 8.97 -20.14
CA GLN A 484 0.88 8.63 -21.56
C GLN A 484 1.89 7.51 -21.82
N GLY A 485 1.75 6.80 -22.93
CA GLY A 485 2.68 5.73 -23.31
C GLY A 485 2.22 4.32 -22.91
N SER A 486 3.11 3.35 -23.06
CA SER A 486 2.85 1.92 -22.82
C SER A 486 3.20 1.48 -21.41
N ASN A 487 4.13 2.14 -20.74
CA ASN A 487 4.63 1.74 -19.42
C ASN A 487 3.57 1.97 -18.34
N GLU A 488 3.52 1.00 -17.43
CA GLU A 488 2.49 0.89 -16.38
C GLU A 488 3.09 0.80 -14.98
N ASN A 489 4.38 0.46 -14.90
CA ASN A 489 5.09 0.28 -13.66
C ASN A 489 5.95 1.52 -13.35
N LEU A 490 6.25 1.71 -12.07
CA LEU A 490 7.20 2.71 -11.62
C LEU A 490 8.36 1.98 -10.93
N ASP A 491 9.47 1.87 -11.64
CA ASP A 491 10.61 1.04 -11.28
C ASP A 491 11.64 1.88 -10.51
N LEU A 492 11.30 2.13 -9.24
CA LEU A 492 12.14 2.91 -8.31
C LEU A 492 13.33 2.11 -7.81
N ASP A 493 14.43 2.81 -7.57
CA ASP A 493 15.68 2.24 -7.07
C ASP A 493 16.41 3.21 -6.13
N GLY A 494 17.31 2.68 -5.32
CA GLY A 494 18.12 3.47 -4.40
C GLY A 494 17.32 4.07 -3.23
N ILE A 495 17.80 5.23 -2.75
CA ILE A 495 17.31 5.87 -1.53
C ILE A 495 16.10 6.76 -1.84
N LEU A 496 15.07 6.67 -1.00
CA LEU A 496 14.00 7.65 -0.94
C LEU A 496 14.46 8.87 -0.13
N TYR A 497 14.64 10.00 -0.80
CA TYR A 497 15.05 11.24 -0.17
C TYR A 497 13.84 12.06 0.30
N ILE A 498 13.86 12.51 1.55
CA ILE A 498 12.85 13.37 2.16
C ILE A 498 13.49 14.69 2.61
N GLY A 499 12.89 15.81 2.25
CA GLY A 499 13.29 17.17 2.61
C GLY A 499 14.40 17.78 1.74
N GLY A 500 15.06 17.00 0.89
CA GLY A 500 16.12 17.48 0.00
C GLY A 500 16.92 16.34 -0.58
N VAL A 501 17.97 16.64 -1.33
CA VAL A 501 18.99 15.67 -1.78
C VAL A 501 20.38 16.25 -1.48
N GLU A 502 21.44 15.48 -1.73
CA GLU A 502 22.79 16.02 -1.60
C GLU A 502 23.02 17.20 -2.56
N LYS A 503 23.85 18.15 -2.15
CA LYS A 503 24.09 19.39 -2.91
C LYS A 503 24.52 19.12 -4.36
N ALA A 504 25.37 18.12 -4.57
CA ALA A 504 25.86 17.73 -5.90
C ALA A 504 24.75 17.12 -6.79
N GLN A 505 23.74 16.47 -6.19
CA GLN A 505 22.66 15.79 -6.91
C GLN A 505 21.66 16.76 -7.53
N TYR A 506 21.50 17.99 -7.01
CA TYR A 506 20.58 18.98 -7.61
C TYR A 506 20.87 19.31 -9.08
N GLY A 507 22.13 19.19 -9.51
CA GLY A 507 22.51 19.37 -10.91
C GLY A 507 22.14 18.20 -11.82
N GLN A 508 21.83 17.04 -11.25
CA GLN A 508 21.56 15.78 -11.93
C GLN A 508 20.06 15.41 -11.92
N LEU A 509 19.26 16.08 -11.10
CA LEU A 509 17.82 15.87 -11.06
C LEU A 509 17.18 16.03 -12.45
N PRO A 510 16.12 15.25 -12.75
CA PRO A 510 15.32 15.43 -13.95
C PRO A 510 14.96 16.91 -14.18
N LYS A 511 15.07 17.38 -15.42
CA LYS A 511 14.88 18.80 -15.78
C LYS A 511 13.49 19.32 -15.41
N GLN A 512 12.52 18.41 -15.31
CA GLN A 512 11.14 18.63 -14.92
C GLN A 512 10.99 18.77 -13.41
N ILE A 513 12.06 18.79 -12.61
CA ILE A 513 12.05 19.19 -11.20
C ILE A 513 12.68 20.59 -11.12
N LEU A 514 11.94 21.59 -10.64
CA LEU A 514 12.42 22.98 -10.63
C LEU A 514 13.29 23.31 -9.41
N SER A 515 13.11 22.57 -8.32
CA SER A 515 13.79 22.82 -7.06
C SER A 515 15.30 22.73 -7.22
N ARG A 516 16.00 23.65 -6.53
CA ARG A 516 17.48 23.74 -6.49
C ARG A 516 18.03 23.66 -5.08
N HIS A 517 17.16 23.36 -4.13
CA HIS A 517 17.42 23.22 -2.71
C HIS A 517 16.26 22.45 -2.07
N GLY A 518 16.45 22.01 -0.84
CA GLY A 518 15.51 21.23 -0.06
C GLY A 518 14.39 22.05 0.56
N PHE A 519 13.43 21.34 1.12
CA PHE A 519 12.35 21.86 1.93
C PHE A 519 12.86 22.31 3.31
N GLU A 520 12.43 23.50 3.71
CA GLU A 520 12.62 24.01 5.07
C GLU A 520 11.23 24.26 5.67
N GLY A 521 11.00 23.74 6.86
CA GLY A 521 9.68 23.73 7.49
C GLY A 521 9.43 22.44 8.25
N CYS A 522 8.15 22.10 8.45
CA CYS A 522 7.77 20.88 9.12
C CYS A 522 7.08 19.90 8.19
N LEU A 523 7.38 18.61 8.38
CA LEU A 523 6.60 17.49 7.86
C LEU A 523 5.98 16.73 9.01
N ALA A 524 4.85 16.07 8.78
CA ALA A 524 4.16 15.26 9.76
C ALA A 524 3.30 14.21 9.06
N SER A 525 2.84 13.22 9.82
CA SER A 525 1.87 12.23 9.36
C SER A 525 2.27 11.52 8.06
N LEU A 526 3.55 11.17 7.95
CA LEU A 526 4.10 10.49 6.77
C LEU A 526 3.59 9.05 6.71
N ASP A 527 2.99 8.70 5.59
CA ASP A 527 2.51 7.36 5.23
C ASP A 527 2.99 7.07 3.80
N LEU A 528 3.72 5.98 3.65
CA LEU A 528 4.34 5.54 2.41
C LEU A 528 3.80 4.16 2.03
N SER A 529 2.77 4.15 1.18
CA SER A 529 2.12 2.94 0.65
C SER A 529 1.63 1.98 1.74
N GLY A 530 1.10 2.52 2.85
CA GLY A 530 0.57 1.73 3.97
C GLY A 530 1.61 1.37 5.03
N GLU A 531 2.82 1.94 4.96
CA GLU A 531 3.82 1.90 6.02
C GLU A 531 3.90 3.27 6.71
N SER A 532 3.83 3.29 8.04
CA SER A 532 4.05 4.51 8.81
C SER A 532 5.51 4.57 9.21
N THR A 533 6.28 5.37 8.47
CA THR A 533 7.71 5.55 8.66
C THR A 533 8.01 6.72 9.60
N ASP A 534 8.87 6.51 10.58
CA ASP A 534 9.41 7.58 11.43
C ASP A 534 10.69 8.13 10.80
N LEU A 535 10.67 9.42 10.43
CA LEU A 535 11.76 10.08 9.70
C LEU A 535 13.08 10.20 10.49
N ILE A 536 13.10 9.89 11.78
CA ILE A 536 14.31 9.96 12.61
C ILE A 536 14.86 8.57 12.86
N THR A 537 13.98 7.62 13.22
CA THR A 537 14.40 6.28 13.65
C THR A 537 14.48 5.26 12.52
N ASP A 538 13.70 5.42 11.45
CA ASP A 538 13.72 4.52 10.29
C ASP A 538 14.65 5.02 9.16
N ALA A 539 15.35 6.13 9.39
CA ALA A 539 16.28 6.72 8.46
C ALA A 539 17.49 5.80 8.18
N VAL A 540 17.72 5.45 6.92
CA VAL A 540 18.97 4.80 6.48
C VAL A 540 20.09 5.81 6.27
N VAL A 541 19.72 7.08 6.05
CA VAL A 541 20.63 8.23 6.10
C VAL A 541 20.00 9.27 7.03
N PRO A 542 20.39 9.29 8.32
CA PRO A 542 19.87 10.25 9.27
C PRO A 542 20.44 11.65 9.01
N SER A 543 19.82 12.67 9.61
CA SER A 543 20.38 14.02 9.64
C SER A 543 20.20 14.67 11.00
N SER A 544 21.27 15.25 11.52
CA SER A 544 21.28 16.02 12.77
C SER A 544 20.43 17.31 12.72
N LEU A 545 20.06 17.79 11.53
CA LEU A 545 19.24 18.99 11.35
C LEU A 545 17.74 18.70 11.20
N VAL A 546 17.35 17.42 11.33
CA VAL A 546 15.96 16.98 11.36
C VAL A 546 15.60 16.61 12.79
N THR A 547 14.76 17.42 13.41
CA THR A 547 14.42 17.27 14.83
C THR A 547 12.94 17.01 15.01
N SER A 548 12.60 16.19 16.02
CA SER A 548 11.20 15.97 16.40
C SER A 548 10.52 17.26 16.86
N GLY A 549 9.23 17.36 16.59
CA GLY A 549 8.41 18.54 16.86
C GLY A 549 8.28 19.48 15.67
N CYS A 550 7.39 20.46 15.81
CA CYS A 550 7.19 21.52 14.84
C CYS A 550 6.97 22.86 15.54
N ASP A 551 7.98 23.28 16.28
CA ASP A 551 8.02 24.58 16.93
C ASP A 551 8.91 25.55 16.13
N ILE A 552 8.27 26.12 15.10
CA ILE A 552 8.85 27.07 14.15
C ILE A 552 9.42 28.31 14.86
N TYR A 553 8.97 28.63 16.08
CA TYR A 553 9.43 29.81 16.82
C TYR A 553 10.67 29.58 17.68
N THR A 554 11.00 28.32 18.01
CA THR A 554 12.19 27.98 18.81
C THR A 554 13.32 27.40 17.95
N ASN A 555 13.00 26.78 16.81
CA ASN A 555 13.98 26.06 15.97
C ASN A 555 14.29 26.70 14.61
N ILE A 556 13.66 27.82 14.24
CA ILE A 556 14.19 28.66 13.15
C ILE A 556 15.31 29.49 13.76
N HIS A 557 16.50 29.37 13.19
CA HIS A 557 17.61 30.27 13.49
C HIS A 557 17.66 31.40 12.45
N PRO A 558 16.84 32.47 12.55
CA PRO A 558 17.06 33.62 11.70
C PRO A 558 18.39 34.27 12.09
N GLY A 559 19.36 34.24 11.19
CA GLY A 559 20.57 35.07 11.29
C GLY A 559 21.78 34.49 12.04
N LYS A 560 21.92 33.16 12.17
CA LYS A 560 23.20 32.59 12.64
C LYS A 560 24.30 32.90 11.61
N LYS A 561 25.26 33.74 12.02
CA LYS A 561 26.51 33.94 11.31
C LYS A 561 27.39 32.71 11.54
N CYS A 562 28.23 32.37 10.56
CA CYS A 562 29.21 31.29 10.71
C CYS A 562 30.07 31.52 11.95
N THR A 563 30.01 30.59 12.89
CA THR A 563 30.89 30.50 14.05
C THR A 563 31.61 29.16 14.03
N HIS A 564 32.75 29.09 14.72
CA HIS A 564 33.65 27.91 14.68
C HIS A 564 33.03 26.60 15.17
N ASP A 565 31.90 26.66 15.87
CA ASP A 565 31.20 25.57 16.54
C ASP A 565 29.98 25.05 15.77
N LEU A 566 29.65 25.64 14.62
CA LEU A 566 28.48 25.22 13.82
C LEU A 566 28.74 23.99 12.95
N CYS A 567 29.98 23.78 12.55
CA CYS A 567 30.41 22.62 11.77
C CYS A 567 31.30 21.75 12.65
N ALA A 568 30.90 20.49 12.84
CA ALA A 568 31.66 19.51 13.58
C ALA A 568 32.87 19.01 12.78
N ASN A 569 33.76 18.28 13.44
CA ASN A 569 34.86 17.53 12.81
C ASN A 569 35.73 18.34 11.84
N HIS A 570 35.97 19.61 12.16
CA HIS A 570 36.75 20.56 11.35
C HIS A 570 36.14 20.88 9.98
N GLY A 571 34.83 20.66 9.81
CA GLY A 571 34.08 21.15 8.65
C GLY A 571 34.19 22.68 8.52
N THR A 572 34.27 23.17 7.29
CA THR A 572 34.38 24.61 7.03
C THR A 572 33.00 25.24 6.98
N CYS A 573 32.70 26.16 7.91
CA CYS A 573 31.45 26.91 7.87
C CYS A 573 31.49 27.95 6.75
N VAL A 574 30.55 27.84 5.80
CA VAL A 574 30.36 28.76 4.69
C VAL A 574 29.12 29.60 4.93
N GLN A 575 29.31 30.92 5.02
CA GLN A 575 28.22 31.88 5.26
C GLN A 575 27.35 32.04 4.00
N GLN A 576 26.03 31.94 4.18
CA GLN A 576 25.02 32.30 3.17
C GLN A 576 24.32 33.61 3.54
N TRP A 577 23.49 34.15 2.64
CA TRP A 577 22.80 35.45 2.84
C TRP A 577 21.94 35.48 4.11
N ASN A 578 21.20 34.40 4.42
CA ASN A 578 20.34 34.29 5.62
C ASN A 578 20.57 32.98 6.42
N SER A 579 21.63 32.22 6.16
CA SER A 579 21.93 30.93 6.82
C SER A 579 23.42 30.60 6.75
N TYR A 580 23.81 29.39 7.15
CA TYR A 580 25.15 28.84 6.93
C TYR A 580 25.05 27.43 6.32
N THR A 581 26.14 26.96 5.74
CA THR A 581 26.33 25.58 5.29
C THR A 581 27.68 25.08 5.75
N CYS A 582 27.80 23.80 6.09
CA CYS A 582 29.10 23.20 6.37
C CYS A 582 29.64 22.50 5.12
N ASP A 583 30.90 22.78 4.79
CA ASP A 583 31.68 22.05 3.81
C ASP A 583 32.43 20.92 4.55
N CYS A 584 32.05 19.69 4.24
CA CYS A 584 32.54 18.48 4.88
C CYS A 584 33.53 17.72 3.98
N ASP A 585 33.87 18.25 2.80
CA ASP A 585 34.63 17.53 1.75
C ASP A 585 36.03 17.12 2.24
N MET A 586 36.60 17.88 3.18
CA MET A 586 37.89 17.60 3.81
C MET A 586 37.77 16.88 5.17
N THR A 587 36.59 16.34 5.50
CA THR A 587 36.31 15.58 6.73
C THR A 587 35.88 14.15 6.39
N SER A 588 35.97 13.22 7.36
CA SER A 588 35.44 11.86 7.21
C SER A 588 33.94 11.74 7.52
N PHE A 589 33.26 12.87 7.74
CA PHE A 589 31.88 12.94 8.18
C PHE A 589 31.02 13.57 7.09
N THR A 590 29.73 13.27 7.14
CA THR A 590 28.77 13.76 6.16
C THR A 590 27.70 14.62 6.83
N GLY A 591 26.66 14.95 6.07
CA GLY A 591 25.53 15.69 6.58
C GLY A 591 25.75 17.20 6.66
N PRO A 592 24.71 17.96 6.99
CA PRO A 592 24.70 19.42 6.87
C PRO A 592 25.54 20.15 7.94
N THR A 593 26.01 19.45 8.97
CA THR A 593 26.90 19.99 10.02
C THR A 593 28.23 19.23 10.16
N CYS A 594 28.55 18.33 9.23
CA CYS A 594 29.73 17.43 9.30
C CYS A 594 29.81 16.61 10.59
N ASN A 595 28.67 16.33 11.22
CA ASN A 595 28.56 15.54 12.43
C ASN A 595 27.88 14.20 12.18
N ASP A 596 27.31 14.00 10.98
CA ASP A 596 26.61 12.79 10.66
C ASP A 596 27.68 11.75 10.27
N ASP A 597 27.90 10.81 11.18
CA ASP A 597 28.77 9.67 10.98
C ASP A 597 28.16 8.79 9.88
N VAL A 598 29.00 8.14 9.09
CA VAL A 598 28.54 7.15 8.09
C VAL A 598 28.16 5.85 8.80
N GLU A 599 27.64 5.93 10.02
CA GLU A 599 26.92 4.92 10.79
C GLU A 599 27.54 3.51 10.76
N GLY A 600 28.87 3.40 10.60
CA GLY A 600 29.58 2.15 10.43
C GLY A 600 29.42 1.42 9.10
N ASN A 601 28.85 2.05 8.08
CA ASN A 601 28.72 1.51 6.73
C ASN A 601 29.96 1.85 5.90
N VAL A 602 30.27 1.02 4.90
CA VAL A 602 31.45 1.23 4.04
C VAL A 602 31.06 2.02 2.80
N PHE A 603 31.71 3.15 2.59
CA PHE A 603 31.61 3.96 1.37
C PHE A 603 32.99 4.17 0.76
N ALA A 604 33.05 4.10 -0.57
CA ALA A 604 34.18 4.51 -1.37
C ALA A 604 33.74 5.66 -2.28
N VAL A 605 34.48 6.76 -2.27
CA VAL A 605 34.27 7.89 -3.18
C VAL A 605 35.53 8.05 -4.01
N TYR A 606 35.37 8.14 -5.33
CA TYR A 606 36.48 8.40 -6.24
C TYR A 606 36.11 9.46 -7.27
N ASN A 607 37.11 10.23 -7.69
CA ASN A 607 36.98 11.29 -8.68
C ASN A 607 37.98 11.05 -9.82
N MET A 608 37.55 11.26 -11.06
CA MET A 608 38.37 11.07 -12.27
C MET A 608 38.57 12.36 -13.08
N GLY A 609 38.38 13.53 -12.45
CA GLY A 609 38.58 14.85 -13.05
C GLY A 609 37.30 15.59 -13.45
N THR A 610 36.12 15.00 -13.22
CA THR A 610 34.82 15.61 -13.50
C THR A 610 33.96 15.71 -12.25
N ASN A 611 33.50 14.57 -11.72
CA ASN A 611 32.61 14.50 -10.56
C ASN A 611 33.08 13.43 -9.57
N ASP A 612 32.63 13.55 -8.32
CA ASP A 612 32.75 12.50 -7.32
C ASP A 612 31.75 11.38 -7.60
N HIS A 613 32.22 10.13 -7.49
CA HIS A 613 31.44 8.93 -7.70
C HIS A 613 31.41 8.11 -6.41
N PRO A 614 30.37 8.30 -5.57
CA PRO A 614 30.19 7.48 -4.37
C PRO A 614 29.68 6.09 -4.74
N ILE A 615 30.14 5.09 -4.01
CA ILE A 615 29.60 3.72 -3.99
C ILE A 615 29.70 3.20 -2.56
N GLY A 616 28.62 2.63 -2.02
CA GLY A 616 28.57 2.25 -0.62
C GLY A 616 27.70 1.02 -0.38
N GLU A 617 28.03 0.26 0.66
CA GLU A 617 27.24 -0.87 1.16
C GLU A 617 26.53 -0.42 2.43
N VAL A 618 25.24 -0.10 2.29
CA VAL A 618 24.39 0.46 3.36
C VAL A 618 23.68 -0.61 4.18
N GLY A 619 23.67 -1.86 3.71
CA GLY A 619 23.04 -2.99 4.39
C GLY A 619 23.94 -3.66 5.44
N VAL A 620 25.22 -3.26 5.53
CA VAL A 620 26.22 -3.90 6.39
C VAL A 620 26.89 -2.89 7.30
N LYS A 621 26.68 -3.08 8.61
CA LYS A 621 27.37 -2.35 9.67
C LYS A 621 28.70 -3.05 9.96
N VAL A 622 29.82 -2.40 9.63
CA VAL A 622 31.18 -2.90 9.94
C VAL A 622 31.74 -2.36 11.25
N ASN A 623 30.98 -1.53 11.97
CA ASN A 623 31.33 -0.99 13.29
C ASN A 623 30.87 -1.90 14.45
N ASP A 624 30.80 -3.21 14.23
CA ASP A 624 30.32 -4.20 15.20
C ASP A 624 31.45 -4.88 16.01
N ASN A 625 32.68 -4.40 15.83
CA ASN A 625 33.90 -4.92 16.45
C ASN A 625 34.31 -6.33 15.96
N GLN A 626 33.78 -6.78 14.81
CA GLN A 626 34.19 -8.00 14.09
C GLN A 626 35.11 -7.69 12.91
N TYR A 627 35.73 -8.73 12.36
CA TYR A 627 36.60 -8.61 11.20
C TYR A 627 35.78 -8.67 9.91
N HIS A 628 35.89 -7.63 9.09
CA HIS A 628 35.22 -7.52 7.79
C HIS A 628 36.23 -7.41 6.65
N VAL A 629 35.85 -7.86 5.46
CA VAL A 629 36.64 -7.76 4.22
C VAL A 629 35.93 -6.88 3.22
N VAL A 630 36.54 -5.75 2.86
CA VAL A 630 36.01 -4.86 1.82
C VAL A 630 36.76 -5.08 0.51
N ARG A 631 36.02 -5.34 -0.57
CA ARG A 631 36.55 -5.48 -1.94
C ARG A 631 36.00 -4.36 -2.81
N PHE A 632 36.86 -3.43 -3.18
CA PHE A 632 36.55 -2.37 -4.15
C PHE A 632 37.29 -2.63 -5.46
N THR A 633 36.59 -2.60 -6.59
CA THR A 633 37.21 -2.65 -7.92
C THR A 633 36.75 -1.49 -8.78
N ARG A 634 37.64 -0.96 -9.63
CA ARG A 634 37.31 0.12 -10.56
C ARG A 634 37.91 -0.16 -11.93
N THR A 635 37.08 -0.06 -12.97
CA THR A 635 37.46 -0.18 -14.38
C THR A 635 36.94 1.03 -15.15
N GLY A 636 37.79 2.03 -15.38
CA GLY A 636 37.36 3.31 -15.93
C GLY A 636 36.39 4.03 -14.98
N PRO A 637 35.24 4.54 -15.46
CA PRO A 637 34.20 5.11 -14.61
C PRO A 637 33.41 4.06 -13.83
N ASN A 638 33.47 2.79 -14.20
CA ASN A 638 32.69 1.78 -13.50
C ASN A 638 33.41 1.35 -12.22
N SER A 639 32.66 1.18 -11.14
CA SER A 639 33.19 0.67 -9.88
C SER A 639 32.28 -0.37 -9.26
N THR A 640 32.86 -1.27 -8.46
CA THR A 640 32.13 -2.20 -7.63
C THR A 640 32.65 -2.16 -6.20
N LEU A 641 31.78 -2.40 -5.23
CA LEU A 641 32.11 -2.47 -3.81
C LEU A 641 31.37 -3.67 -3.22
N GLN A 642 32.08 -4.51 -2.49
CA GLN A 642 31.51 -5.64 -1.75
C GLN A 642 32.08 -5.65 -0.34
N VAL A 643 31.23 -5.86 0.65
CA VAL A 643 31.62 -6.10 2.04
C VAL A 643 31.34 -7.57 2.34
N ASP A 644 32.33 -8.29 2.89
CA ASP A 644 32.30 -9.73 3.15
C ASP A 644 31.79 -10.55 1.95
N ASP A 645 30.74 -11.35 2.17
CA ASP A 645 30.06 -12.14 1.16
C ASP A 645 28.67 -11.55 0.82
N TYR A 646 28.44 -10.27 1.16
CA TYR A 646 27.22 -9.55 0.80
C TYR A 646 27.18 -9.19 -0.69
N ASN A 647 26.07 -8.60 -1.12
CA ASN A 647 25.83 -8.23 -2.50
C ASN A 647 26.94 -7.29 -3.02
N LEU A 648 27.31 -7.50 -4.28
CA LEU A 648 28.22 -6.64 -4.98
C LEU A 648 27.47 -5.36 -5.40
N GLN A 649 27.81 -4.24 -4.77
CA GLN A 649 27.35 -2.94 -5.20
C GLN A 649 28.09 -2.56 -6.49
N SER A 650 27.39 -2.01 -7.47
CA SER A 650 27.98 -1.55 -8.74
C SER A 650 27.52 -0.13 -9.04
N ASN A 651 28.46 0.73 -9.44
CA ASN A 651 28.18 2.07 -9.93
C ASN A 651 28.70 2.16 -11.37
N HIS A 652 27.82 2.62 -12.27
CA HIS A 652 28.08 2.79 -13.70
C HIS A 652 27.79 4.25 -14.12
N PRO A 653 28.65 5.21 -13.73
CA PRO A 653 28.47 6.61 -14.07
C PRO A 653 28.53 6.81 -15.59
N SER A 654 27.62 7.63 -16.11
CA SER A 654 27.64 8.02 -17.52
C SER A 654 28.58 9.22 -17.74
N GLY A 655 29.68 9.02 -18.48
CA GLY A 655 30.61 10.08 -18.86
C GLY A 655 31.90 9.58 -19.54
N LYS A 656 32.40 10.34 -20.53
CA LYS A 656 33.61 10.08 -21.34
C LYS A 656 34.91 10.12 -20.54
#